data_AF-A0A6M4FJL9-F1
#
_entry.id   AF-A0A6M4FJL9-F1
#
_cell.length_a   1.000
_cell.length_b   1.000
_cell.length_c   1.000
_cell.angle_alpha   90.00
_cell.angle_beta   90.00
_cell.angle_gamma   90.00
#
_symmetry.space_group_name_H-M   'P 1'
#
loop_
_entity.id
_entity.type
_entity.pdbx_description
1 polymer ?
#
loop_
_entity_poly.entity_id
_entity_poly.type
_entity_poly.pdbx_seq_one_letter_code
_entity_poly.pdbx_strand_id
1 'polypeptide(L)'
;MSDTANASDAQDPQRLHEGLNEVWDNPRGLRALTIVNHSTVGMRFMVTGFVYFLIGGVLAMLIRAQLAFPDQDFMSHETYNQVFTMHGTVMMFLFAIPILEGLAIYMIPKMIGARDLVCPRLTAFGYWCYLLGGIILTSSLILEMAPASGWFMYTPLSSGEYSPGLGSDFWLLGITFVEISALSAGVELVVSILRTRANGMALHKMPLFAWYILAMALMIVVGFPPLILGSILLELERAVGMPFFEVSGGGDPILWAHLFWLFGHPEVYIIFLPGAGIVSTLIPVFARRPIVGYGWAVAAVIIMGFVSFGLWVHHMFTVGIPQLALAFFSAASMLVAIPTGIQLFVWLSTLWLGRPVMKLPMLWIMGFLVIFVLGGLTGVMLALVPFDWQVHDTHFVVAHMHYVLVGGMLFPLLGGFYYWLPLFSGRMPSERIGKWGFWLIFIGFNVTFLMMHLTGLLGMRRRVYTYEAGVGWDLLNLISSVGGFMMAGGVALLLVDLALHFRFGKKAPDNPWGADTLEWSVSKPPNLYNFASLPRVETRHPLWEQAELMHTIPEGRHDLATYRHGRRETLGCEPLTGKVREIIHLPGNSWLPLLASLALAVVCVSLLTRVYWLAGIATLVAIAFLLRWSWVNGAHPKIAPDDWTRPGDPPLHSRTMQGPGTWCMSIALLANGSIFMSLLFGWFYLWTVAPEWRMPETSPLSMPMLALAGVAATAGSLWLEKLVRGLRRRDDSGLAMGMFGTTLLGGVQLALLGGVIWQAGLTPTATAHDAVLLVALLYVIIHASLGTVLTLLQGLRVGYGYVSAQVPYEPAIVAILWRYNAVVYWVLFISISVMPTLWGGA
;
A
#
# COMPACT_ATOMS: atom_id res chain seq x y z
N MET A 1 -0.01 47.80 26.89
CA MET A 1 -0.24 47.08 28.17
C MET A 1 -1.08 45.83 27.88
N SER A 2 -0.45 44.74 27.43
CA SER A 2 -1.02 43.38 27.45
C SER A 2 0.06 42.28 27.37
N ASP A 3 1.35 42.63 27.48
CA ASP A 3 2.46 41.67 27.33
C ASP A 3 2.86 40.94 28.61
N THR A 4 2.21 41.22 29.73
CA THR A 4 2.51 40.58 31.02
C THR A 4 1.55 39.44 31.37
N ALA A 5 0.49 39.22 30.60
CA ALA A 5 -0.32 38.00 30.66
C ALA A 5 0.30 36.83 29.85
N ASN A 6 1.43 37.08 29.16
CA ASN A 6 1.89 36.26 28.03
C ASN A 6 2.79 35.06 28.36
N ALA A 7 3.14 34.81 29.62
CA ALA A 7 4.00 33.68 30.01
C ALA A 7 3.33 32.61 30.89
N SER A 8 2.25 32.92 31.62
CA SER A 8 1.67 32.02 32.62
C SER A 8 0.70 30.97 32.06
N ASP A 9 0.11 31.19 30.89
CA ASP A 9 -0.91 30.28 30.32
C ASP A 9 -0.34 29.02 29.66
N ALA A 10 0.95 29.04 29.28
CA ALA A 10 1.65 27.84 28.78
C ALA A 10 2.14 26.91 29.92
N GLN A 11 1.91 27.29 31.19
CA GLN A 11 2.31 26.53 32.37
C GLN A 11 1.17 25.71 32.99
N ASP A 12 -0.06 25.81 32.47
CA ASP A 12 -1.21 24.99 32.92
C ASP A 12 -1.47 23.85 31.92
N PRO A 13 -1.08 22.60 32.25
CA PRO A 13 -1.31 21.43 31.38
C PRO A 13 -2.78 21.24 31.02
N GLN A 14 -3.71 21.58 31.91
CA GLN A 14 -5.13 21.39 31.66
C GLN A 14 -5.61 22.28 30.50
N ARG A 15 -5.24 23.57 30.53
CA ARG A 15 -5.55 24.51 29.43
C ARG A 15 -4.91 24.10 28.11
N LEU A 16 -3.68 23.58 28.15
CA LEU A 16 -3.01 23.04 26.97
C LEU A 16 -3.82 21.90 26.34
N HIS A 17 -4.27 20.95 27.16
CA HIS A 17 -5.06 19.82 26.70
C HIS A 17 -6.45 20.24 26.15
N GLU A 18 -7.14 21.15 26.83
CA GLU A 18 -8.44 21.69 26.38
C GLU A 18 -8.32 22.38 25.01
N GLY A 19 -7.32 23.24 24.84
CA GLY A 19 -7.08 23.93 23.57
C GLY A 19 -6.61 22.99 22.44
N LEU A 20 -5.81 21.97 22.75
CA LEU A 20 -5.45 20.95 21.76
C LEU A 20 -6.66 20.10 21.35
N ASN A 21 -7.57 19.78 22.27
CA ASN A 21 -8.81 19.08 21.92
C ASN A 21 -9.68 19.92 20.97
N GLU A 22 -9.80 21.24 21.19
CA GLU A 22 -10.57 22.11 20.30
C GLU A 22 -10.09 22.04 18.82
N VAL A 23 -8.77 21.95 18.63
CA VAL A 23 -8.14 21.91 17.29
C VAL A 23 -8.17 20.50 16.67
N TRP A 24 -8.01 19.46 17.48
CA TRP A 24 -7.80 18.09 17.02
C TRP A 24 -9.05 17.22 17.05
N ASP A 25 -10.09 17.64 17.77
CA ASP A 25 -11.30 16.85 17.92
C ASP A 25 -11.99 16.54 16.60
N ASN A 26 -12.62 15.36 16.61
CA ASN A 26 -13.36 14.86 15.48
C ASN A 26 -14.80 15.37 15.50
N PRO A 27 -15.33 15.82 14.36
CA PRO A 27 -16.73 16.17 14.24
C PRO A 27 -17.63 14.95 14.44
N ARG A 28 -18.82 15.18 14.99
CA ARG A 28 -19.85 14.16 15.24
C ARG A 28 -20.94 14.17 14.15
N GLY A 29 -21.80 13.15 14.15
CA GLY A 29 -22.90 13.01 13.18
C GLY A 29 -22.39 12.79 11.75
N LEU A 30 -23.11 13.31 10.75
CA LEU A 30 -22.74 13.17 9.33
C LEU A 30 -21.37 13.79 9.01
N ARG A 31 -20.95 14.82 9.74
CA ARG A 31 -19.63 15.42 9.57
C ARG A 31 -18.49 14.45 9.94
N ALA A 32 -18.74 13.36 10.65
CA ALA A 32 -17.73 12.34 10.92
C ALA A 32 -17.15 11.73 9.63
N LEU A 33 -17.90 11.75 8.52
CA LEU A 33 -17.41 11.31 7.21
C LEU A 33 -16.24 12.16 6.68
N THR A 34 -16.07 13.39 7.20
CA THR A 34 -14.99 14.31 6.81
C THR A 34 -13.68 14.10 7.57
N ILE A 35 -13.65 13.20 8.56
CA ILE A 35 -12.49 12.97 9.43
C ILE A 35 -11.29 12.49 8.61
N VAL A 36 -10.13 13.12 8.84
CA VAL A 36 -8.85 12.78 8.20
C VAL A 36 -7.76 12.30 9.16
N ASN A 37 -8.00 12.40 10.47
CA ASN A 37 -6.98 12.05 11.47
C ASN A 37 -6.59 10.57 11.41
N HIS A 38 -5.29 10.27 11.45
CA HIS A 38 -4.76 8.92 11.26
C HIS A 38 -5.32 7.90 12.25
N SER A 39 -5.59 8.28 13.51
CA SER A 39 -6.08 7.31 14.50
C SER A 39 -7.48 6.82 14.12
N THR A 40 -8.34 7.72 13.64
CA THR A 40 -9.69 7.33 13.21
C THR A 40 -9.67 6.59 11.88
N VAL A 41 -8.90 7.08 10.91
CA VAL A 41 -8.80 6.44 9.59
C VAL A 41 -8.17 5.05 9.70
N GLY A 42 -7.09 4.91 10.48
CA GLY A 42 -6.45 3.62 10.74
C GLY A 42 -7.39 2.61 11.42
N MET A 43 -8.20 3.05 12.39
CA MET A 43 -9.25 2.18 12.97
C MET A 43 -10.29 1.77 11.93
N ARG A 44 -10.70 2.68 11.03
CA ARG A 44 -11.65 2.33 9.96
C ARG A 44 -11.09 1.25 9.03
N PHE A 45 -9.84 1.38 8.62
CA PHE A 45 -9.14 0.33 7.86
C PHE A 45 -9.15 -1.01 8.59
N MET A 46 -8.77 -1.02 9.88
CA MET A 46 -8.72 -2.26 10.65
C MET A 46 -10.09 -2.91 10.83
N VAL A 47 -11.14 -2.12 11.11
CA VAL A 47 -12.51 -2.64 11.26
C VAL A 47 -13.04 -3.17 9.93
N THR A 48 -12.88 -2.42 8.84
CA THR A 48 -13.30 -2.86 7.50
C THR A 48 -12.54 -4.12 7.07
N GLY A 49 -11.23 -4.19 7.27
CA GLY A 49 -10.42 -5.37 6.98
C GLY A 49 -10.83 -6.58 7.81
N PHE A 50 -11.18 -6.38 9.08
CA PHE A 50 -11.69 -7.45 9.93
C PHE A 50 -13.05 -7.98 9.47
N VAL A 51 -13.94 -7.14 8.92
CA VAL A 51 -15.18 -7.61 8.31
C VAL A 51 -14.88 -8.49 7.09
N TYR A 52 -13.96 -8.08 6.22
CA TYR A 52 -13.54 -8.89 5.08
C TYR A 52 -12.85 -10.20 5.49
N PHE A 53 -12.09 -10.21 6.59
CA PHE A 53 -11.56 -11.45 7.17
C PHE A 53 -12.67 -12.44 7.53
N LEU A 54 -13.76 -11.97 8.14
CA LEU A 54 -14.89 -12.84 8.47
C LEU A 54 -15.58 -13.37 7.20
N ILE A 55 -15.76 -12.53 6.18
CA ILE A 55 -16.30 -12.95 4.87
C ILE A 55 -15.40 -14.03 4.24
N GLY A 56 -14.10 -13.77 4.14
CA GLY A 56 -13.12 -14.72 3.59
C GLY A 56 -13.05 -16.02 4.39
N GLY A 57 -13.18 -15.95 5.72
CA GLY A 57 -13.24 -17.11 6.61
C GLY A 57 -14.49 -17.97 6.40
N VAL A 58 -15.66 -17.35 6.19
CA VAL A 58 -16.89 -18.08 5.83
C VAL A 58 -16.72 -18.78 4.48
N LEU A 59 -16.19 -18.09 3.46
CA LEU A 59 -15.92 -18.69 2.15
C LEU A 59 -14.97 -19.89 2.25
N ALA A 60 -13.94 -19.81 3.10
CA ALA A 60 -13.04 -20.93 3.38
C ALA A 60 -13.77 -22.15 3.97
N MET A 61 -14.72 -21.92 4.87
CA MET A 61 -15.50 -23.00 5.48
C MET A 61 -16.46 -23.64 4.50
N LEU A 62 -17.01 -22.89 3.54
CA LEU A 62 -17.80 -23.46 2.44
C LEU A 62 -16.96 -24.40 1.57
N ILE A 63 -15.73 -24.00 1.23
CA ILE A 63 -14.76 -24.85 0.49
C ILE A 63 -14.50 -26.15 1.27
N ARG A 64 -14.20 -26.04 2.57
CA ARG A 64 -13.92 -27.22 3.42
C ARG A 64 -15.14 -28.10 3.66
N ALA A 65 -16.34 -27.52 3.69
CA ALA A 65 -17.57 -28.28 3.77
C ALA A 65 -17.76 -29.13 2.51
N GLN A 66 -17.57 -28.55 1.32
CA GLN A 66 -17.67 -29.27 0.03
C GLN A 66 -16.61 -30.37 -0.11
N LEU A 67 -15.38 -30.12 0.36
CA LEU A 67 -14.27 -31.09 0.25
C LEU A 67 -14.15 -32.01 1.47
N ALA A 68 -15.17 -32.14 2.32
CA ALA A 68 -15.10 -33.01 3.50
C ALA A 68 -15.23 -34.49 3.13
N PHE A 69 -16.02 -34.80 2.09
CA PHE A 69 -16.28 -36.15 1.61
C PHE A 69 -16.06 -36.24 0.09
N PRO A 70 -15.70 -37.44 -0.42
CA PRO A 70 -15.64 -37.67 -1.86
C PRO A 70 -17.03 -37.55 -2.50
N ASP A 71 -17.07 -37.18 -3.78
CA ASP A 71 -18.28 -37.09 -4.60
C ASP A 71 -19.42 -36.27 -3.98
N GLN A 72 -19.07 -35.32 -3.12
CA GLN A 72 -20.02 -34.49 -2.41
C GLN A 72 -20.66 -33.44 -3.33
N ASP A 73 -21.95 -33.16 -3.15
CA ASP A 73 -22.73 -32.24 -3.98
C ASP A 73 -23.32 -31.08 -3.15
N PHE A 74 -22.52 -30.47 -2.28
CA PHE A 74 -22.95 -29.34 -1.45
C PHE A 74 -22.98 -28.02 -2.24
N MET A 75 -22.07 -27.86 -3.20
CA MET A 75 -22.03 -26.73 -4.13
C MET A 75 -21.82 -27.24 -5.57
N SER A 76 -22.45 -26.56 -6.54
CA SER A 76 -22.11 -26.75 -7.94
C SER A 76 -20.66 -26.34 -8.22
N HIS A 77 -20.07 -26.89 -9.29
CA HIS A 77 -18.71 -26.54 -9.71
C HIS A 77 -18.55 -25.03 -9.99
N GLU A 78 -19.56 -24.37 -10.56
CA GLU A 78 -19.55 -22.93 -10.81
C GLU A 78 -19.53 -22.13 -9.50
N THR A 79 -20.40 -22.47 -8.55
CA THR A 79 -20.44 -21.83 -7.23
C THR A 79 -19.13 -22.04 -6.48
N TYR A 80 -18.58 -23.26 -6.51
CA TYR A 80 -17.28 -23.55 -5.91
C TYR A 80 -16.18 -22.67 -6.52
N ASN A 81 -16.18 -22.50 -7.84
CA ASN A 81 -15.21 -21.66 -8.55
C ASN A 81 -15.29 -20.19 -8.13
N GLN A 82 -16.50 -19.66 -7.98
CA GLN A 82 -16.74 -18.32 -7.45
C GLN A 82 -16.26 -18.20 -5.99
N VAL A 83 -16.61 -19.16 -5.14
CA VAL A 83 -16.29 -19.15 -3.71
C VAL A 83 -14.78 -19.21 -3.47
N PHE A 84 -14.04 -20.11 -4.14
CA PHE A 84 -12.58 -20.18 -3.94
C PHE A 84 -11.87 -18.95 -4.53
N THR A 85 -12.36 -18.42 -5.66
CA THR A 85 -11.82 -17.19 -6.27
C THR A 85 -11.98 -16.01 -5.32
N MET A 86 -13.19 -15.85 -4.76
CA MET A 86 -13.49 -14.78 -3.83
C MET A 86 -12.82 -14.96 -2.47
N HIS A 87 -12.66 -16.19 -1.97
CA HIS A 87 -11.88 -16.43 -0.76
C HIS A 87 -10.44 -15.90 -0.90
N GLY A 88 -9.74 -16.28 -1.96
CA GLY A 88 -8.37 -15.82 -2.21
C GLY A 88 -8.31 -14.30 -2.41
N THR A 89 -9.22 -13.76 -3.22
CA THR A 89 -9.28 -12.31 -3.52
C THR A 89 -9.54 -11.48 -2.27
N VAL A 90 -10.53 -11.85 -1.46
CA VAL A 90 -10.89 -11.14 -0.24
C VAL A 90 -9.77 -11.22 0.79
N MET A 91 -9.14 -12.39 0.97
CA MET A 91 -8.06 -12.54 1.95
C MET A 91 -6.80 -11.75 1.58
N MET A 92 -6.37 -11.81 0.32
CA MET A 92 -5.15 -11.13 -0.14
C MET A 92 -5.34 -9.60 -0.21
N PHE A 93 -6.34 -9.15 -0.96
CA PHE A 93 -6.48 -7.73 -1.29
C PHE A 93 -7.33 -6.93 -0.31
N LEU A 94 -8.39 -7.53 0.26
CA LEU A 94 -9.34 -6.79 1.11
C LEU A 94 -9.06 -6.92 2.60
N PHE A 95 -8.38 -7.99 3.03
CA PHE A 95 -8.03 -8.21 4.43
C PHE A 95 -6.55 -7.95 4.71
N ALA A 96 -5.64 -8.73 4.12
CA ALA A 96 -4.28 -8.84 4.61
C ALA A 96 -3.50 -7.52 4.54
N ILE A 97 -3.49 -6.87 3.37
CA ILE A 97 -2.84 -5.57 3.21
C ILE A 97 -3.59 -4.47 4.00
N PRO A 98 -4.90 -4.26 3.83
CA PRO A 98 -5.57 -3.11 4.45
C PRO A 98 -5.58 -3.12 5.98
N ILE A 99 -5.63 -4.30 6.63
CA ILE A 99 -5.57 -4.35 8.10
C ILE A 99 -4.19 -3.97 8.63
N LEU A 100 -3.12 -4.38 7.93
CA LEU A 100 -1.73 -4.05 8.29
C LEU A 100 -1.42 -2.59 7.98
N GLU A 101 -1.93 -2.05 6.87
CA GLU A 101 -1.87 -0.61 6.58
C GLU A 101 -2.63 0.19 7.64
N GLY A 102 -3.84 -0.24 8.02
CA GLY A 102 -4.62 0.39 9.09
C GLY A 102 -3.87 0.42 10.42
N LEU A 103 -3.21 -0.69 10.77
CA LEU A 103 -2.35 -0.77 11.94
C LEU A 103 -1.15 0.18 11.82
N ALA A 104 -0.47 0.21 10.68
CA ALA A 104 0.66 1.11 10.43
C ALA A 104 0.24 2.58 10.52
N ILE A 105 -0.87 2.97 9.87
CA ILE A 105 -1.47 4.31 9.93
C ILE A 105 -1.76 4.68 11.39
N TYR A 106 -2.29 3.76 12.19
CA TYR A 106 -2.62 4.02 13.59
C TYR A 106 -1.37 4.14 14.48
N MET A 107 -0.38 3.26 14.31
CA MET A 107 0.76 3.09 15.21
C MET A 107 1.97 3.96 14.89
N ILE A 108 2.26 4.22 13.61
CA ILE A 108 3.51 4.89 13.20
C ILE A 108 3.68 6.25 13.86
N PRO A 109 2.70 7.19 13.83
CA PRO A 109 2.87 8.48 14.49
C PRO A 109 3.17 8.35 15.99
N LYS A 110 2.56 7.39 16.67
CA LYS A 110 2.77 7.13 18.10
C LYS A 110 4.18 6.59 18.39
N MET A 111 4.72 5.76 17.51
CA MET A 111 6.06 5.19 17.67
C MET A 111 7.19 6.15 17.32
N ILE A 112 6.96 7.05 16.35
CA ILE A 112 7.97 8.03 15.92
C ILE A 112 7.85 9.38 16.63
N GLY A 113 6.89 9.54 17.56
CA GLY A 113 6.71 10.78 18.32
C GLY A 113 6.10 11.93 17.52
N ALA A 114 5.16 11.64 16.60
CA ALA A 114 4.44 12.60 15.77
C ALA A 114 2.96 12.71 16.17
N ARG A 115 2.32 13.85 15.87
CA ARG A 115 0.89 14.05 16.15
C ARG A 115 -0.04 13.39 15.12
N ASP A 116 0.36 13.34 13.86
CA ASP A 116 -0.41 12.73 12.76
C ASP A 116 0.55 12.30 11.63
N LEU A 117 -0.01 11.72 10.58
CA LEU A 117 0.63 11.53 9.28
C LEU A 117 0.72 12.88 8.51
N VAL A 118 1.55 12.94 7.47
CA VAL A 118 1.95 14.20 6.81
C VAL A 118 1.03 14.66 5.67
N CYS A 119 0.38 13.71 4.99
CA CYS A 119 -0.57 13.95 3.90
C CYS A 119 -2.01 13.41 4.31
N PRO A 120 -2.62 13.71 5.50
CA PRO A 120 -3.82 13.01 6.05
C PRO A 120 -5.06 12.90 5.15
N ARG A 121 -5.30 13.89 4.28
CA ARG A 121 -6.41 13.84 3.31
C ARG A 121 -6.20 12.74 2.26
N LEU A 122 -4.96 12.43 1.90
CA LEU A 122 -4.59 11.33 1.02
C LEU A 122 -4.91 9.99 1.69
N THR A 123 -4.58 9.84 2.98
CA THR A 123 -4.94 8.65 3.77
C THR A 123 -6.46 8.44 3.81
N ALA A 124 -7.23 9.51 4.04
CA ALA A 124 -8.69 9.44 4.05
C ALA A 124 -9.27 9.11 2.66
N PHE A 125 -8.69 9.66 1.58
CA PHE A 125 -9.06 9.32 0.21
C PHE A 125 -8.83 7.83 -0.07
N GLY A 126 -7.65 7.31 0.30
CA GLY A 126 -7.33 5.90 0.18
C GLY A 126 -8.35 5.01 0.89
N TYR A 127 -8.70 5.32 2.15
CA TYR A 127 -9.73 4.58 2.88
C TYR A 127 -11.06 4.47 2.13
N TRP A 128 -11.54 5.57 1.54
CA TRP A 128 -12.81 5.56 0.82
C TRP A 128 -12.73 4.76 -0.48
N CYS A 129 -11.61 4.82 -1.21
CA CYS A 129 -11.37 3.97 -2.37
C CYS A 129 -11.37 2.49 -1.98
N TYR A 130 -10.71 2.12 -0.88
CA TYR A 130 -10.71 0.77 -0.34
C TYR A 130 -12.13 0.29 0.02
N LEU A 131 -12.88 1.08 0.78
CA LEU A 131 -14.24 0.71 1.18
C LEU A 131 -15.15 0.52 -0.05
N LEU A 132 -15.15 1.47 -0.97
CA LEU A 132 -16.03 1.46 -2.14
C LEU A 132 -15.63 0.36 -3.14
N GLY A 133 -14.32 0.16 -3.39
CA GLY A 133 -13.82 -0.93 -4.23
C GLY A 133 -14.13 -2.31 -3.66
N GLY A 134 -13.97 -2.49 -2.34
CA GLY A 134 -14.36 -3.72 -1.67
C GLY A 134 -15.89 -3.97 -1.69
N ILE A 135 -16.71 -2.92 -1.63
CA ILE A 135 -18.18 -3.03 -1.81
C ILE A 135 -18.51 -3.46 -3.24
N ILE A 136 -17.90 -2.84 -4.26
CA ILE A 136 -18.10 -3.24 -5.66
C ILE A 136 -17.76 -4.73 -5.82
N LEU A 137 -16.60 -5.14 -5.33
CA LEU A 137 -16.14 -6.53 -5.46
C LEU A 137 -17.01 -7.52 -4.69
N THR A 138 -17.40 -7.22 -3.44
CA THR A 138 -18.24 -8.13 -2.65
C THR A 138 -19.70 -8.13 -3.09
N SER A 139 -20.18 -7.07 -3.74
CA SER A 139 -21.53 -7.05 -4.32
C SER A 139 -21.71 -8.11 -5.41
N SER A 140 -20.65 -8.52 -6.10
CA SER A 140 -20.71 -9.56 -7.12
C SER A 140 -21.18 -10.92 -6.56
N LEU A 141 -20.89 -11.21 -5.28
CA LEU A 141 -21.37 -12.43 -4.60
C LEU A 141 -22.88 -12.42 -4.41
N ILE A 142 -23.46 -11.25 -4.08
CA ILE A 142 -24.90 -11.09 -3.84
C ILE A 142 -25.66 -11.08 -5.17
N LEU A 143 -25.02 -10.59 -6.22
CA LEU A 143 -25.58 -10.52 -7.57
C LEU A 143 -25.40 -11.82 -8.37
N GLU A 144 -24.82 -12.87 -7.78
CA GLU A 144 -24.52 -14.16 -8.45
C GLU A 144 -23.59 -14.00 -9.68
N MET A 145 -22.76 -12.96 -9.67
CA MET A 145 -21.84 -12.60 -10.76
C MET A 145 -20.37 -12.56 -10.28
N ALA A 146 -20.02 -13.35 -9.27
CA ALA A 146 -18.65 -13.36 -8.76
C ALA A 146 -17.65 -13.91 -9.78
N PRO A 147 -16.39 -13.42 -9.80
CA PRO A 147 -15.34 -13.97 -10.64
C PRO A 147 -15.09 -15.44 -10.30
N ALA A 148 -14.79 -16.26 -11.32
CA ALA A 148 -14.60 -17.70 -11.18
C ALA A 148 -13.23 -18.22 -11.70
N SER A 149 -12.32 -17.32 -12.07
CA SER A 149 -11.03 -17.66 -12.72
C SER A 149 -9.82 -17.69 -11.76
N GLY A 150 -10.08 -17.77 -10.45
CA GLY A 150 -9.09 -17.71 -9.38
C GLY A 150 -8.59 -16.29 -9.09
N TRP A 151 -8.03 -16.08 -7.89
CA TRP A 151 -7.63 -14.75 -7.40
C TRP A 151 -6.55 -14.01 -8.21
N PHE A 152 -5.98 -14.66 -9.21
CA PHE A 152 -4.94 -14.12 -10.09
C PHE A 152 -5.34 -14.02 -11.56
N MET A 153 -6.61 -14.32 -11.89
CA MET A 153 -7.26 -14.03 -13.17
C MET A 153 -6.44 -14.33 -14.44
N TYR A 154 -5.84 -15.53 -14.53
CA TYR A 154 -5.01 -15.88 -15.69
C TYR A 154 -5.77 -15.79 -17.01
N THR A 155 -5.16 -15.13 -17.99
CA THR A 155 -5.51 -15.27 -19.40
C THR A 155 -5.01 -16.62 -19.95
N PRO A 156 -5.71 -17.26 -20.89
CA PRO A 156 -6.92 -16.76 -21.56
C PRO A 156 -8.22 -17.03 -20.79
N LEU A 157 -8.21 -17.80 -19.69
CA LEU A 157 -9.45 -18.17 -18.97
C LEU A 157 -10.26 -16.95 -18.52
N SER A 158 -9.61 -15.87 -18.10
CA SER A 158 -10.25 -14.61 -17.69
C SER A 158 -10.64 -13.69 -18.85
N SER A 159 -10.31 -14.01 -20.10
CA SER A 159 -10.66 -13.19 -21.27
C SER A 159 -12.16 -13.22 -21.58
N GLY A 160 -12.61 -12.32 -22.45
CA GLY A 160 -14.01 -12.27 -22.88
C GLY A 160 -14.48 -13.53 -23.63
N GLU A 161 -13.55 -14.27 -24.24
CA GLU A 161 -13.85 -15.51 -24.97
C GLU A 161 -14.26 -16.64 -24.03
N TYR A 162 -13.50 -16.86 -22.95
CA TYR A 162 -13.72 -17.97 -22.01
C TYR A 162 -14.57 -17.58 -20.81
N SER A 163 -14.58 -16.30 -20.42
CA SER A 163 -15.37 -15.74 -19.31
C SER A 163 -16.15 -14.50 -19.79
N PRO A 164 -17.22 -14.67 -20.59
CA PRO A 164 -17.97 -13.55 -21.19
C PRO A 164 -18.80 -12.74 -20.18
N GLY A 165 -19.06 -13.30 -18.99
CA GLY A 165 -19.77 -12.62 -17.92
C GLY A 165 -18.97 -11.47 -17.30
N LEU A 166 -19.65 -10.64 -16.49
CA LEU A 166 -19.06 -9.47 -15.82
C LEU A 166 -18.16 -9.82 -14.63
N GLY A 167 -18.05 -11.09 -14.23
CA GLY A 167 -17.32 -11.48 -13.02
C GLY A 167 -15.85 -11.05 -13.03
N SER A 168 -15.17 -11.21 -14.16
CA SER A 168 -13.80 -10.69 -14.31
C SER A 168 -13.74 -9.16 -14.25
N ASP A 169 -14.72 -8.46 -14.81
CA ASP A 169 -14.78 -7.00 -14.83
C ASP A 169 -14.99 -6.44 -13.40
N PHE A 170 -15.80 -7.11 -12.58
CA PHE A 170 -15.92 -6.81 -11.14
C PHE A 170 -14.58 -6.92 -10.43
N TRP A 171 -13.79 -7.96 -10.75
CA TRP A 171 -12.46 -8.16 -10.19
C TRP A 171 -11.50 -7.05 -10.63
N LEU A 172 -11.39 -6.80 -11.94
CA LEU A 172 -10.43 -5.86 -12.52
C LEU A 172 -10.68 -4.44 -12.01
N LEU A 173 -11.93 -3.95 -12.10
CA LEU A 173 -12.29 -2.59 -11.69
C LEU A 173 -12.31 -2.44 -10.16
N GLY A 174 -12.79 -3.47 -9.44
CA GLY A 174 -12.86 -3.47 -7.98
C GLY A 174 -11.47 -3.47 -7.33
N ILE A 175 -10.58 -4.36 -7.77
CA ILE A 175 -9.20 -4.44 -7.25
C ILE A 175 -8.40 -3.20 -7.64
N THR A 176 -8.44 -2.75 -8.90
CA THR A 176 -7.74 -1.53 -9.32
C THR A 176 -8.16 -0.33 -8.46
N PHE A 177 -9.43 -0.25 -8.06
CA PHE A 177 -9.91 0.81 -7.18
C PHE A 177 -9.40 0.68 -5.74
N VAL A 178 -9.31 -0.54 -5.21
CA VAL A 178 -8.68 -0.83 -3.91
C VAL A 178 -7.19 -0.51 -3.93
N GLU A 179 -6.48 -0.76 -5.03
CA GLU A 179 -5.04 -0.47 -5.15
C GLU A 179 -4.70 1.02 -5.04
N ILE A 180 -5.63 1.92 -5.41
CA ILE A 180 -5.50 3.36 -5.15
C ILE A 180 -5.31 3.62 -3.65
N SER A 181 -5.98 2.84 -2.79
CA SER A 181 -5.80 2.91 -1.34
C SER A 181 -4.40 2.54 -0.91
N ALA A 182 -3.92 1.37 -1.37
CA ALA A 182 -2.61 0.87 -0.98
C ALA A 182 -1.49 1.82 -1.40
N LEU A 183 -1.53 2.34 -2.63
CA LEU A 183 -0.58 3.35 -3.10
C LEU A 183 -0.65 4.64 -2.27
N SER A 184 -1.85 5.10 -1.92
CA SER A 184 -2.04 6.28 -1.07
C SER A 184 -1.40 6.10 0.31
N ALA A 185 -1.59 4.92 0.93
CA ALA A 185 -0.97 4.57 2.21
C ALA A 185 0.55 4.42 2.09
N GLY A 186 1.05 3.78 1.04
CA GLY A 186 2.47 3.63 0.76
C GLY A 186 3.20 4.97 0.67
N VAL A 187 2.69 5.90 -0.15
CA VAL A 187 3.25 7.26 -0.27
C VAL A 187 3.25 7.97 1.08
N GLU A 188 2.11 7.96 1.78
CA GLU A 188 1.95 8.59 3.09
C GLU A 188 2.94 8.09 4.14
N LEU A 189 3.06 6.76 4.27
CA LEU A 189 3.87 6.12 5.30
C LEU A 189 5.37 6.34 5.03
N VAL A 190 5.82 6.24 3.78
CA VAL A 190 7.22 6.54 3.42
C VAL A 190 7.57 7.97 3.83
N VAL A 191 6.76 8.95 3.43
CA VAL A 191 7.08 10.35 3.69
C VAL A 191 6.96 10.67 5.18
N SER A 192 5.92 10.19 5.86
CA SER A 192 5.75 10.41 7.30
C SER A 192 6.92 9.83 8.10
N ILE A 193 7.31 8.57 7.87
CA ILE A 193 8.44 7.95 8.59
C ILE A 193 9.74 8.70 8.34
N LEU A 194 9.97 9.22 7.13
CA LEU A 194 11.21 9.95 6.83
C LEU A 194 11.18 11.41 7.30
N ARG A 195 10.00 12.06 7.38
CA ARG A 195 9.91 13.51 7.53
C ARG A 195 9.21 14.01 8.80
N THR A 196 8.60 13.17 9.64
CA THR A 196 7.86 13.65 10.82
C THR A 196 8.30 13.05 12.16
N ARG A 197 9.46 12.40 12.22
CA ARG A 197 9.99 11.81 13.46
C ARG A 197 10.34 12.86 14.51
N ALA A 198 10.30 12.43 15.77
CA ALA A 198 10.74 13.19 16.92
C ALA A 198 12.17 13.73 16.76
N ASN A 199 12.42 14.88 17.38
CA ASN A 199 13.69 15.58 17.29
C ASN A 199 14.84 14.68 17.79
N GLY A 200 15.85 14.44 16.94
CA GLY A 200 17.02 13.62 17.28
C GLY A 200 16.89 12.12 16.96
N MET A 201 15.71 11.67 16.51
CA MET A 201 15.46 10.28 16.11
C MET A 201 16.01 10.03 14.69
N ALA A 202 17.32 9.81 14.60
CA ALA A 202 17.96 9.37 13.37
C ALA A 202 17.46 7.99 12.91
N LEU A 203 17.63 7.66 11.62
CA LEU A 203 17.17 6.38 11.04
C LEU A 203 17.62 5.15 11.86
N HIS A 204 18.90 5.09 12.27
CA HIS A 204 19.46 3.98 13.05
C HIS A 204 18.97 3.93 14.51
N LYS A 205 18.13 4.89 14.95
CA LYS A 205 17.52 4.96 16.27
C LYS A 205 16.02 4.65 16.26
N MET A 206 15.41 4.53 15.08
CA MET A 206 13.99 4.21 14.96
C MET A 206 13.66 2.83 15.57
N PRO A 207 12.46 2.65 16.13
CA PRO A 207 11.98 1.32 16.49
C PRO A 207 11.92 0.43 15.25
N LEU A 208 12.17 -0.88 15.41
CA LEU A 208 12.20 -1.81 14.28
C LEU A 208 10.89 -1.82 13.51
N PHE A 209 9.74 -1.73 14.18
CA PHE A 209 8.44 -1.63 13.50
C PHE A 209 8.43 -0.55 12.41
N ALA A 210 8.99 0.63 12.67
CA ALA A 210 9.06 1.71 11.70
C ALA A 210 9.96 1.37 10.49
N TRP A 211 11.04 0.59 10.68
CA TRP A 211 11.84 0.08 9.57
C TRP A 211 11.08 -0.93 8.70
N TYR A 212 10.37 -1.87 9.34
CA TYR A 212 9.56 -2.86 8.63
C TYR A 212 8.44 -2.19 7.82
N ILE A 213 7.74 -1.20 8.41
CA ILE A 213 6.71 -0.43 7.70
C ILE A 213 7.32 0.44 6.60
N LEU A 214 8.50 1.03 6.80
CA LEU A 214 9.17 1.82 5.75
C LEU A 214 9.52 0.95 4.54
N ALA A 215 10.07 -0.25 4.78
CA ALA A 215 10.38 -1.20 3.72
C ALA A 215 9.10 -1.67 3.01
N MET A 216 8.07 -2.06 3.76
CA MET A 216 6.74 -2.39 3.22
C MET A 216 6.20 -1.27 2.34
N ALA A 217 6.19 -0.03 2.82
CA ALA A 217 5.61 1.11 2.11
C ALA A 217 6.39 1.44 0.82
N LEU A 218 7.72 1.32 0.83
CA LEU A 218 8.53 1.43 -0.39
C LEU A 218 8.25 0.29 -1.39
N MET A 219 8.07 -0.93 -0.89
CA MET A 219 7.70 -2.08 -1.73
C MET A 219 6.31 -1.90 -2.34
N ILE A 220 5.33 -1.35 -1.61
CA ILE A 220 4.00 -1.04 -2.15
C ILE A 220 4.12 -0.05 -3.32
N VAL A 221 4.86 1.04 -3.11
CA VAL A 221 5.08 2.09 -4.12
C VAL A 221 5.67 1.52 -5.41
N VAL A 222 6.56 0.53 -5.33
CA VAL A 222 7.20 -0.07 -6.52
C VAL A 222 6.43 -1.28 -7.06
N GLY A 223 5.81 -2.08 -6.19
CA GLY A 223 5.32 -3.41 -6.51
C GLY A 223 3.85 -3.53 -6.90
N PHE A 224 2.97 -2.61 -6.50
CA PHE A 224 1.56 -2.58 -6.94
C PHE A 224 1.36 -2.11 -8.40
N PRO A 225 2.14 -1.13 -8.90
CA PRO A 225 2.05 -0.64 -10.28
C PRO A 225 1.93 -1.67 -11.41
N PRO A 226 2.67 -2.80 -11.43
CA PRO A 226 2.50 -3.85 -12.44
C PRO A 226 1.09 -4.46 -12.48
N LEU A 227 0.44 -4.66 -11.33
CA LEU A 227 -0.92 -5.21 -11.27
C LEU A 227 -1.96 -4.18 -11.73
N ILE A 228 -1.80 -2.91 -11.33
CA ILE A 228 -2.65 -1.81 -11.83
C ILE A 228 -2.58 -1.77 -13.36
N LEU A 229 -1.37 -1.83 -13.92
CA LEU A 229 -1.20 -1.84 -15.37
C LEU A 229 -1.85 -3.07 -15.99
N GLY A 230 -1.54 -4.28 -15.50
CA GLY A 230 -2.10 -5.52 -16.01
C GLY A 230 -3.63 -5.48 -16.02
N SER A 231 -4.23 -5.05 -14.91
CA SER A 231 -5.69 -4.94 -14.76
C SER A 231 -6.30 -3.96 -15.76
N ILE A 232 -5.66 -2.80 -15.99
CA ILE A 232 -6.08 -1.84 -17.02
C ILE A 232 -6.00 -2.47 -18.42
N LEU A 233 -4.90 -3.17 -18.75
CA LEU A 233 -4.74 -3.80 -20.06
C LEU A 233 -5.80 -4.89 -20.29
N LEU A 234 -6.07 -5.73 -19.28
CA LEU A 234 -7.06 -6.80 -19.41
C LEU A 234 -8.49 -6.26 -19.45
N GLU A 235 -8.77 -5.18 -18.72
CA GLU A 235 -10.05 -4.48 -18.83
C GLU A 235 -10.23 -3.86 -20.22
N LEU A 236 -9.19 -3.25 -20.81
CA LEU A 236 -9.24 -2.73 -22.17
C LEU A 236 -9.44 -3.86 -23.20
N GLU A 237 -8.77 -5.00 -23.03
CA GLU A 237 -9.00 -6.18 -23.89
C GLU A 237 -10.46 -6.62 -23.84
N ARG A 238 -11.02 -6.76 -22.64
CA ARG A 238 -12.39 -7.24 -22.45
C ARG A 238 -13.47 -6.22 -22.84
N ALA A 239 -13.24 -4.94 -22.59
CA ALA A 239 -14.23 -3.89 -22.81
C ALA A 239 -14.25 -3.37 -24.26
N VAL A 240 -13.09 -3.28 -24.91
CA VAL A 240 -12.96 -2.67 -26.25
C VAL A 240 -12.21 -3.51 -27.28
N GLY A 241 -11.75 -4.72 -26.93
CA GLY A 241 -11.18 -5.68 -27.87
C GLY A 241 -9.73 -5.38 -28.27
N MET A 242 -8.93 -4.77 -27.39
CA MET A 242 -7.50 -4.55 -27.62
C MET A 242 -6.68 -5.81 -27.27
N PRO A 243 -6.02 -6.49 -28.23
CA PRO A 243 -5.49 -7.84 -28.02
C PRO A 243 -4.09 -7.81 -27.38
N PHE A 244 -4.00 -7.53 -26.07
CA PHE A 244 -2.72 -7.50 -25.34
C PHE A 244 -2.22 -8.92 -25.00
N PHE A 245 -3.15 -9.79 -24.63
CA PHE A 245 -2.93 -11.17 -24.22
C PHE A 245 -3.48 -12.17 -25.24
N GLU A 246 -4.34 -11.71 -26.17
CA GLU A 246 -4.90 -12.55 -27.22
C GLU A 246 -3.88 -12.85 -28.34
N VAL A 247 -3.65 -14.14 -28.61
CA VAL A 247 -2.66 -14.61 -29.59
C VAL A 247 -3.02 -14.21 -31.02
N SER A 248 -4.30 -14.16 -31.39
CA SER A 248 -4.76 -13.88 -32.76
C SER A 248 -4.33 -12.50 -33.28
N GLY A 249 -4.27 -11.52 -32.37
CA GLY A 249 -3.82 -10.15 -32.60
C GLY A 249 -2.32 -9.93 -32.33
N GLY A 250 -1.58 -10.99 -32.00
CA GLY A 250 -0.15 -10.94 -31.69
C GLY A 250 0.20 -10.64 -30.23
N GLY A 251 -0.79 -10.74 -29.32
CA GLY A 251 -0.58 -10.72 -27.88
C GLY A 251 -0.09 -12.07 -27.34
N ASP A 252 0.17 -12.13 -26.04
CA ASP A 252 0.62 -13.36 -25.38
C ASP A 252 0.01 -13.51 -23.97
N PRO A 253 -0.72 -14.59 -23.65
CA PRO A 253 -1.26 -14.84 -22.33
C PRO A 253 -0.21 -14.91 -21.21
N ILE A 254 1.04 -15.26 -21.51
CA ILE A 254 2.12 -15.36 -20.53
C ILE A 254 2.56 -13.96 -20.05
N LEU A 255 2.31 -12.90 -20.82
CA LEU A 255 2.56 -11.52 -20.39
C LEU A 255 1.75 -11.18 -19.14
N TRP A 256 0.49 -11.62 -19.04
CA TRP A 256 -0.33 -11.43 -17.85
C TRP A 256 0.34 -12.07 -16.63
N ALA A 257 0.82 -13.30 -16.76
CA ALA A 257 1.50 -14.00 -15.66
C ALA A 257 2.75 -13.24 -15.20
N HIS A 258 3.55 -12.69 -16.13
CA HIS A 258 4.68 -11.84 -15.78
C HIS A 258 4.26 -10.59 -15.00
N LEU A 259 3.29 -9.82 -15.51
CA LEU A 259 2.83 -8.59 -14.87
C LEU A 259 2.20 -8.86 -13.50
N PHE A 260 1.37 -9.90 -13.40
CA PHE A 260 0.74 -10.30 -12.15
C PHE A 260 1.79 -10.72 -11.12
N TRP A 261 2.74 -11.58 -11.46
CA TRP A 261 3.71 -12.08 -10.47
C TRP A 261 4.81 -11.08 -10.13
N LEU A 262 5.14 -10.14 -11.02
CA LEU A 262 6.00 -9.00 -10.73
C LEU A 262 5.44 -8.17 -9.57
N PHE A 263 4.11 -8.15 -9.40
CA PHE A 263 3.42 -7.67 -8.20
C PHE A 263 3.31 -8.76 -7.11
N GLY A 264 2.72 -9.91 -7.47
CA GLY A 264 2.17 -10.88 -6.52
C GLY A 264 3.22 -11.57 -5.67
N HIS A 265 4.48 -11.68 -6.14
CA HIS A 265 5.54 -12.18 -5.27
C HIS A 265 6.06 -11.13 -4.29
N PRO A 266 6.40 -9.89 -4.68
CA PRO A 266 6.62 -8.82 -3.70
C PRO A 266 5.47 -8.64 -2.69
N GLU A 267 4.23 -8.82 -3.11
CA GLU A 267 3.03 -8.70 -2.26
C GLU A 267 3.11 -9.59 -1.00
N VAL A 268 3.54 -10.84 -1.11
CA VAL A 268 3.60 -11.72 0.06
C VAL A 268 4.61 -11.25 1.10
N TYR A 269 5.66 -10.54 0.68
CA TYR A 269 6.59 -9.89 1.62
C TYR A 269 6.03 -8.58 2.17
N ILE A 270 5.26 -7.83 1.39
CA ILE A 270 4.51 -6.65 1.86
C ILE A 270 3.58 -7.07 3.01
N ILE A 271 2.96 -8.25 2.92
CA ILE A 271 2.13 -8.83 3.99
C ILE A 271 2.98 -9.33 5.18
N PHE A 272 4.11 -9.98 4.92
CA PHE A 272 4.98 -10.54 5.96
C PHE A 272 5.70 -9.48 6.80
N LEU A 273 6.24 -8.43 6.18
CA LEU A 273 7.11 -7.45 6.85
C LEU A 273 6.45 -6.78 8.06
N PRO A 274 5.20 -6.29 8.00
CA PRO A 274 4.52 -5.77 9.20
C PRO A 274 4.41 -6.81 10.30
N GLY A 275 4.07 -8.07 9.98
CA GLY A 275 4.03 -9.18 10.93
C GLY A 275 5.37 -9.39 11.64
N ALA A 276 6.47 -9.45 10.87
CA ALA A 276 7.83 -9.51 11.40
C ALA A 276 8.23 -8.25 12.22
N GLY A 277 7.70 -7.07 11.86
CA GLY A 277 7.83 -5.85 12.64
C GLY A 277 7.13 -5.92 14.00
N ILE A 278 5.92 -6.51 14.05
CA ILE A 278 5.21 -6.77 15.31
C ILE A 278 6.03 -7.72 16.18
N VAL A 279 6.50 -8.84 15.62
CA VAL A 279 7.37 -9.80 16.31
C VAL A 279 8.60 -9.10 16.90
N SER A 280 9.27 -8.28 16.10
CA SER A 280 10.46 -7.52 16.50
C SER A 280 10.20 -6.45 17.55
N THR A 281 8.94 -6.03 17.72
CA THR A 281 8.50 -5.10 18.78
C THR A 281 8.17 -5.83 20.07
N LEU A 282 7.48 -6.98 19.97
CA LEU A 282 7.01 -7.72 21.14
C LEU A 282 8.14 -8.50 21.83
N ILE A 283 9.06 -9.11 21.06
CA ILE A 283 10.11 -9.97 21.61
C ILE A 283 10.98 -9.22 22.63
N PRO A 284 11.52 -8.02 22.36
CA PRO A 284 12.35 -7.29 23.34
C PRO A 284 11.62 -7.02 24.66
N VAL A 285 10.34 -6.64 24.58
CA VAL A 285 9.50 -6.32 25.75
C VAL A 285 9.31 -7.57 26.62
N PHE A 286 8.89 -8.69 26.03
CA PHE A 286 8.63 -9.92 26.79
C PHE A 286 9.91 -10.68 27.17
N ALA A 287 11.01 -10.50 26.42
CA ALA A 287 12.34 -10.96 26.80
C ALA A 287 12.99 -10.08 27.87
N ARG A 288 12.44 -8.89 28.14
CA ARG A 288 12.94 -7.87 29.08
C ARG A 288 14.38 -7.45 28.77
N ARG A 289 14.66 -7.26 27.49
CA ARG A 289 15.97 -6.80 27.01
C ARG A 289 15.90 -6.19 25.61
N PRO A 290 16.84 -5.30 25.26
CA PRO A 290 17.01 -4.86 23.88
C PRO A 290 17.20 -6.03 22.91
N ILE A 291 16.73 -5.83 21.67
CA ILE A 291 16.89 -6.80 20.59
C ILE A 291 18.37 -7.04 20.29
N VAL A 292 18.76 -8.30 20.13
CA VAL A 292 20.10 -8.69 19.67
C VAL A 292 20.21 -8.34 18.18
N GLY A 293 21.31 -7.71 17.75
CA GLY A 293 21.60 -7.56 16.33
C GLY A 293 20.65 -6.62 15.56
N TYR A 294 20.23 -5.50 16.15
CA TYR A 294 19.41 -4.47 15.48
C TYR A 294 19.88 -4.15 14.05
N GLY A 295 21.18 -3.91 13.86
CA GLY A 295 21.74 -3.60 12.53
C GLY A 295 21.58 -4.73 11.52
N TRP A 296 21.70 -5.98 11.97
CA TRP A 296 21.48 -7.17 11.13
C TRP A 296 20.01 -7.34 10.78
N ALA A 297 19.09 -7.05 11.70
CA ALA A 297 17.65 -7.06 11.41
C ALA A 297 17.30 -5.99 10.35
N VAL A 298 17.81 -4.76 10.50
CA VAL A 298 17.61 -3.69 9.51
C VAL A 298 18.20 -4.08 8.15
N ALA A 299 19.43 -4.61 8.12
CA ALA A 299 20.05 -5.07 6.87
C ALA A 299 19.22 -6.18 6.21
N ALA A 300 18.73 -7.15 6.98
CA ALA A 300 17.91 -8.25 6.47
C ALA A 300 16.60 -7.74 5.84
N VAL A 301 15.93 -6.76 6.46
CA VAL A 301 14.72 -6.15 5.92
C VAL A 301 14.98 -5.40 4.60
N ILE A 302 16.09 -4.66 4.52
CA ILE A 302 16.47 -3.94 3.29
C ILE A 302 16.80 -4.93 2.17
N ILE A 303 17.58 -5.97 2.47
CA ILE A 303 17.91 -7.03 1.50
C ILE A 303 16.64 -7.72 1.02
N MET A 304 15.73 -8.07 1.94
CA MET A 304 14.44 -8.68 1.63
C MET A 304 13.65 -7.83 0.63
N GLY A 305 13.49 -6.54 0.92
CA GLY A 305 12.69 -5.65 0.07
C GLY A 305 13.31 -5.39 -1.31
N PHE A 306 14.62 -5.56 -1.48
CA PHE A 306 15.25 -5.47 -2.80
C PHE A 306 15.15 -6.80 -3.56
N VAL A 307 15.54 -7.90 -2.90
CA VAL A 307 15.58 -9.23 -3.53
C VAL A 307 14.18 -9.71 -3.92
N SER A 308 13.12 -9.31 -3.20
CA SER A 308 11.73 -9.69 -3.52
C SER A 308 11.29 -9.39 -4.96
N PHE A 309 11.86 -8.36 -5.60
CA PHE A 309 11.56 -7.98 -6.98
C PHE A 309 12.28 -8.82 -8.04
N GLY A 310 13.21 -9.71 -7.65
CA GLY A 310 14.03 -10.49 -8.56
C GLY A 310 13.64 -11.96 -8.70
N LEU A 311 12.46 -12.37 -8.24
CA LEU A 311 12.15 -13.80 -7.98
C LEU A 311 10.83 -14.29 -8.58
N TRP A 312 10.02 -13.41 -9.17
CA TRP A 312 8.61 -13.68 -9.45
C TRP A 312 8.37 -14.89 -10.37
N VAL A 313 9.33 -15.21 -11.24
CA VAL A 313 9.28 -16.35 -12.18
C VAL A 313 9.20 -17.71 -11.48
N HIS A 314 9.50 -17.81 -10.18
CA HIS A 314 9.28 -19.06 -9.45
C HIS A 314 7.82 -19.52 -9.38
N HIS A 315 6.85 -18.64 -9.66
CA HIS A 315 5.44 -19.00 -9.84
C HIS A 315 5.12 -19.48 -11.26
N MET A 316 6.12 -19.48 -12.14
CA MET A 316 6.00 -19.74 -13.58
C MET A 316 6.92 -20.88 -14.02
N PHE A 317 7.48 -21.68 -13.10
CA PHE A 317 8.42 -22.74 -13.44
C PHE A 317 7.87 -23.81 -14.38
N THR A 318 6.55 -23.96 -14.46
CA THR A 318 5.84 -24.93 -15.30
C THR A 318 5.34 -24.37 -16.63
N VAL A 319 5.58 -23.09 -16.95
CA VAL A 319 5.03 -22.45 -18.17
C VAL A 319 5.95 -22.51 -19.39
N GLY A 320 7.06 -23.27 -19.32
CA GLY A 320 7.97 -23.47 -20.46
C GLY A 320 9.06 -22.40 -20.63
N ILE A 321 9.40 -21.66 -19.57
CA ILE A 321 10.47 -20.67 -19.57
C ILE A 321 11.84 -21.33 -19.83
N PRO A 322 12.78 -20.68 -20.56
CA PRO A 322 14.11 -21.22 -20.83
C PRO A 322 14.89 -21.65 -19.57
N GLN A 323 15.63 -22.76 -19.67
CA GLN A 323 16.33 -23.38 -18.53
C GLN A 323 17.30 -22.44 -17.82
N LEU A 324 18.00 -21.55 -18.55
CA LEU A 324 18.91 -20.57 -17.95
C LEU A 324 18.16 -19.60 -17.01
N ALA A 325 16.97 -19.14 -17.42
CA ALA A 325 16.13 -18.30 -16.59
C ALA A 325 15.60 -19.08 -15.38
N LEU A 326 15.14 -20.32 -15.56
CA LEU A 326 14.70 -21.19 -14.45
C LEU A 326 15.80 -21.36 -13.39
N ALA A 327 17.03 -21.63 -13.80
CA ALA A 327 18.16 -21.79 -12.88
C ALA A 327 18.48 -20.50 -12.12
N PHE A 328 18.46 -19.35 -12.81
CA PHE A 328 18.66 -18.04 -12.19
C PHE A 328 17.59 -17.75 -11.13
N PHE A 329 16.31 -17.88 -11.48
CA PHE A 329 15.21 -17.58 -10.56
C PHE A 329 15.09 -18.59 -9.42
N SER A 330 15.47 -19.85 -9.62
CA SER A 330 15.59 -20.84 -8.54
C SER A 330 16.67 -20.44 -7.52
N ALA A 331 17.86 -20.07 -8.00
CA ALA A 331 18.96 -19.62 -7.13
C ALA A 331 18.58 -18.35 -6.37
N ALA A 332 17.97 -17.38 -7.05
CA ALA A 332 17.51 -16.15 -6.44
C ALA A 332 16.43 -16.44 -5.36
N SER A 333 15.51 -17.38 -5.61
CA SER A 333 14.45 -17.72 -4.66
C SER A 333 15.01 -18.36 -3.39
N MET A 334 16.03 -19.21 -3.53
CA MET A 334 16.74 -19.78 -2.37
C MET A 334 17.50 -18.72 -1.57
N LEU A 335 18.02 -17.67 -2.20
CA LEU A 335 18.77 -16.59 -1.54
C LEU A 335 17.94 -15.86 -0.47
N VAL A 336 16.61 -15.78 -0.63
CA VAL A 336 15.69 -15.16 0.34
C VAL A 336 15.70 -15.86 1.70
N ALA A 337 16.04 -17.15 1.75
CA ALA A 337 16.16 -17.86 3.02
C ALA A 337 17.18 -17.20 3.96
N ILE A 338 18.19 -16.51 3.41
CA ILE A 338 19.25 -15.85 4.19
C ILE A 338 18.71 -14.65 5.01
N PRO A 339 18.12 -13.59 4.42
CA PRO A 339 17.56 -12.49 5.20
C PRO A 339 16.44 -12.93 6.16
N THR A 340 15.64 -13.95 5.80
CA THR A 340 14.66 -14.52 6.74
C THR A 340 15.35 -15.22 7.92
N GLY A 341 16.38 -16.02 7.65
CA GLY A 341 17.17 -16.71 8.66
C GLY A 341 17.83 -15.75 9.65
N ILE A 342 18.42 -14.65 9.15
CA ILE A 342 19.02 -13.61 10.01
C ILE A 342 18.00 -13.09 11.02
N GLN A 343 16.78 -12.78 10.57
CA GLN A 343 15.71 -12.28 11.46
C GLN A 343 15.31 -13.34 12.49
N LEU A 344 15.13 -14.59 12.08
CA LEU A 344 14.82 -15.70 12.98
C LEU A 344 15.90 -15.86 14.08
N PHE A 345 17.18 -15.84 13.71
CA PHE A 345 18.27 -15.95 14.68
C PHE A 345 18.40 -14.73 15.59
N VAL A 346 18.10 -13.52 15.11
CA VAL A 346 17.99 -12.32 15.94
C VAL A 346 16.91 -12.50 17.01
N TRP A 347 15.73 -12.98 16.64
CA TRP A 347 14.62 -13.24 17.56
C TRP A 347 14.97 -14.33 18.58
N LEU A 348 15.48 -15.47 18.12
CA LEU A 348 15.87 -16.60 18.99
C LEU A 348 16.98 -16.20 19.96
N SER A 349 18.00 -15.47 19.49
CA SER A 349 19.10 -14.99 20.35
C SER A 349 18.60 -14.01 21.42
N THR A 350 17.65 -13.15 21.06
CA THR A 350 17.03 -12.21 22.01
C THR A 350 16.23 -12.96 23.09
N LEU A 351 15.50 -14.00 22.73
CA LEU A 351 14.78 -14.84 23.69
C LEU A 351 15.74 -15.65 24.58
N TRP A 352 16.73 -16.30 23.97
CA TRP A 352 17.70 -17.18 24.65
C TRP A 352 18.49 -16.45 25.74
N LEU A 353 18.95 -15.25 25.43
CA LEU A 353 19.75 -14.44 26.34
C LEU A 353 18.90 -13.51 27.22
N GLY A 354 17.57 -13.51 27.05
CA GLY A 354 16.63 -12.71 27.82
C GLY A 354 16.05 -13.45 29.02
N ARG A 355 14.95 -12.92 29.56
CA ARG A 355 14.14 -13.60 30.57
C ARG A 355 12.66 -13.60 30.14
N PRO A 356 12.31 -14.45 29.14
CA PRO A 356 10.99 -14.46 28.51
C PRO A 356 9.84 -14.59 29.50
N VAL A 357 8.81 -13.75 29.34
CA VAL A 357 7.56 -13.81 30.10
C VAL A 357 6.43 -14.28 29.19
N MET A 358 5.88 -15.46 29.47
CA MET A 358 4.83 -16.08 28.66
C MET A 358 3.43 -15.51 28.96
N LYS A 359 3.20 -14.25 28.58
CA LYS A 359 1.87 -13.63 28.50
C LYS A 359 1.16 -14.00 27.19
N LEU A 360 -0.14 -13.68 27.11
CA LEU A 360 -0.93 -13.99 25.92
C LEU A 360 -0.32 -13.50 24.59
N PRO A 361 0.16 -12.24 24.44
CA PRO A 361 0.82 -11.81 23.20
C PRO A 361 2.04 -12.68 22.84
N MET A 362 2.85 -13.05 23.83
CA MET A 362 4.03 -13.89 23.63
C MET A 362 3.67 -15.31 23.18
N LEU A 363 2.52 -15.84 23.62
CA LEU A 363 2.03 -17.15 23.17
C LEU A 363 1.75 -17.16 21.66
N TRP A 364 1.14 -16.10 21.12
CA TRP A 364 0.95 -15.91 19.68
C TRP A 364 2.29 -15.82 18.94
N ILE A 365 3.28 -15.11 19.49
CA ILE A 365 4.63 -15.02 18.90
C ILE A 365 5.34 -16.38 18.88
N MET A 366 5.16 -17.21 19.91
CA MET A 366 5.70 -18.58 19.88
C MET A 366 4.99 -19.45 18.84
N GLY A 367 3.67 -19.32 18.69
CA GLY A 367 2.92 -19.99 17.62
C GLY A 367 3.39 -19.57 16.22
N PHE A 368 3.65 -18.27 16.03
CA PHE A 368 4.28 -17.73 14.82
C PHE A 368 5.61 -18.43 14.52
N LEU A 369 6.54 -18.49 15.49
CA LEU A 369 7.87 -19.08 15.26
C LEU A 369 7.76 -20.54 14.79
N VAL A 370 6.84 -21.32 15.36
CA VAL A 370 6.64 -22.72 14.95
C VAL A 370 6.05 -22.81 13.55
N ILE A 371 4.92 -22.16 13.31
CA ILE A 371 4.19 -22.27 12.03
C ILE A 371 5.04 -21.67 10.90
N PHE A 372 5.62 -20.50 11.10
CA PHE A 372 6.36 -19.80 10.06
C PHE A 372 7.63 -20.55 9.65
N VAL A 373 8.36 -21.17 10.59
CA VAL A 373 9.54 -21.99 10.25
C VAL A 373 9.14 -23.21 9.42
N LEU A 374 8.05 -23.90 9.78
CA LEU A 374 7.55 -25.02 8.98
C LEU A 374 7.14 -24.58 7.57
N GLY A 375 6.47 -23.44 7.43
CA GLY A 375 6.13 -22.86 6.13
C GLY A 375 7.36 -22.43 5.32
N GLY A 376 8.36 -21.84 5.96
CA GLY A 376 9.60 -21.43 5.31
C GLY A 376 10.37 -22.62 4.74
N LEU A 377 10.40 -23.75 5.44
CA LEU A 377 11.03 -24.98 4.94
C LEU A 377 10.36 -25.49 3.66
N THR A 378 9.02 -25.50 3.61
CA THR A 378 8.31 -25.91 2.39
C THR A 378 8.45 -24.91 1.26
N GLY A 379 8.67 -23.63 1.56
CA GLY A 379 8.99 -22.61 0.55
C GLY A 379 10.33 -22.83 -0.12
N VAL A 380 11.36 -23.22 0.66
CA VAL A 380 12.66 -23.61 0.10
C VAL A 380 12.53 -24.84 -0.80
N MET A 381 11.64 -25.78 -0.47
CA MET A 381 11.35 -26.93 -1.33
C MET A 381 10.73 -26.48 -2.68
N LEU A 382 9.77 -25.56 -2.65
CA LEU A 382 9.15 -25.00 -3.87
C LEU A 382 10.11 -24.15 -4.71
N ALA A 383 11.15 -23.58 -4.11
CA ALA A 383 12.20 -22.89 -4.87
C ALA A 383 13.05 -23.84 -5.74
N LEU A 384 12.98 -25.16 -5.50
CA LEU A 384 13.68 -26.17 -6.29
C LEU A 384 12.82 -26.60 -7.49
N VAL A 385 13.20 -26.16 -8.69
CA VAL A 385 12.46 -26.40 -9.95
C VAL A 385 12.02 -27.87 -10.14
N PRO A 386 12.88 -28.90 -9.95
CA PRO A 386 12.45 -30.29 -10.15
C PRO A 386 11.39 -30.74 -9.14
N PHE A 387 11.44 -30.22 -7.91
CA PHE A 387 10.44 -30.51 -6.90
C PHE A 387 9.14 -29.76 -7.21
N ASP A 388 9.23 -28.46 -7.54
CA ASP A 388 8.08 -27.65 -7.93
C ASP A 388 7.31 -28.31 -9.08
N TRP A 389 7.98 -28.79 -10.14
CA TRP A 389 7.30 -29.49 -11.24
C TRP A 389 6.42 -30.68 -10.82
N GLN A 390 6.69 -31.32 -9.68
CA GLN A 390 5.86 -32.41 -9.15
C GLN A 390 4.68 -31.90 -8.32
N VAL A 391 4.89 -30.84 -7.54
CA VAL A 391 3.89 -30.38 -6.56
C VAL A 391 3.18 -29.10 -6.98
N HIS A 392 3.56 -28.50 -8.10
CA HIS A 392 2.97 -27.29 -8.66
C HIS A 392 1.47 -27.47 -8.85
N ASP A 393 0.70 -26.47 -8.43
CA ASP A 393 -0.76 -26.52 -8.44
C ASP A 393 -1.42 -27.74 -7.75
N THR A 394 -0.73 -28.33 -6.78
CA THR A 394 -1.34 -29.28 -5.82
C THR A 394 -1.70 -28.61 -4.50
N HIS A 395 -2.36 -29.36 -3.61
CA HIS A 395 -2.58 -28.95 -2.23
C HIS A 395 -1.29 -28.65 -1.44
N PHE A 396 -0.11 -29.08 -1.90
CA PHE A 396 1.16 -28.75 -1.26
C PHE A 396 1.44 -27.25 -1.30
N VAL A 397 1.22 -26.62 -2.45
CA VAL A 397 1.36 -25.16 -2.62
C VAL A 397 0.33 -24.40 -1.78
N VAL A 398 -0.90 -24.91 -1.73
CA VAL A 398 -1.98 -24.32 -0.90
C VAL A 398 -1.58 -24.35 0.57
N ALA A 399 -1.09 -25.48 1.04
CA ALA A 399 -0.65 -25.66 2.43
C ALA A 399 0.54 -24.76 2.76
N HIS A 400 1.58 -24.74 1.90
CA HIS A 400 2.73 -23.86 2.05
C HIS A 400 2.30 -22.40 2.21
N MET A 401 1.48 -21.89 1.28
CA MET A 401 1.01 -20.51 1.28
C MET A 401 0.26 -20.17 2.56
N HIS A 402 -0.61 -21.06 3.06
CA HIS A 402 -1.32 -20.83 4.32
C HIS A 402 -0.38 -20.86 5.54
N TYR A 403 0.64 -21.73 5.56
CA TYR A 403 1.63 -21.73 6.64
C TYR A 403 2.39 -20.41 6.72
N VAL A 404 2.83 -19.86 5.58
CA VAL A 404 3.57 -18.59 5.57
C VAL A 404 2.68 -17.37 5.79
N LEU A 405 1.43 -17.35 5.29
CA LEU A 405 0.53 -16.22 5.51
C LEU A 405 -0.08 -16.22 6.91
N VAL A 406 -0.69 -17.33 7.33
CA VAL A 406 -1.32 -17.42 8.66
C VAL A 406 -0.24 -17.37 9.74
N GLY A 407 0.83 -18.14 9.57
CA GLY A 407 2.00 -18.07 10.43
C GLY A 407 2.60 -16.67 10.40
N GLY A 408 3.08 -16.21 9.25
CA GLY A 408 3.88 -14.98 9.11
C GLY A 408 3.14 -13.66 9.33
N MET A 409 1.82 -13.64 9.16
CA MET A 409 1.01 -12.42 9.31
C MET A 409 -0.09 -12.54 10.35
N LEU A 410 -0.98 -13.54 10.29
CA LEU A 410 -2.15 -13.59 11.18
C LEU A 410 -1.77 -13.81 12.65
N PHE A 411 -0.84 -14.72 12.95
CA PHE A 411 -0.38 -14.96 14.32
C PHE A 411 0.30 -13.72 14.93
N PRO A 412 1.26 -13.07 14.26
CA PRO A 412 1.80 -11.79 14.71
C PRO A 412 0.74 -10.72 14.86
N LEU A 413 -0.20 -10.60 13.92
CA LEU A 413 -1.28 -9.62 13.99
C LEU A 413 -2.14 -9.83 15.24
N LEU A 414 -2.51 -11.06 15.58
CA LEU A 414 -3.26 -11.38 16.80
C LEU A 414 -2.43 -11.13 18.07
N GLY A 415 -1.13 -11.44 18.04
CA GLY A 415 -0.20 -11.07 19.11
C GLY A 415 -0.13 -9.56 19.33
N GLY A 416 0.02 -8.79 18.25
CA GLY A 416 0.02 -7.32 18.25
C GLY A 416 -1.31 -6.74 18.69
N PHE A 417 -2.43 -7.30 18.24
CA PHE A 417 -3.78 -6.93 18.66
C PHE A 417 -3.91 -7.05 20.19
N TYR A 418 -3.55 -8.18 20.78
CA TYR A 418 -3.61 -8.36 22.23
C TYR A 418 -2.59 -7.49 23.00
N TYR A 419 -1.43 -7.21 22.40
CA TYR A 419 -0.44 -6.31 22.98
C TYR A 419 -0.92 -4.86 23.01
N TRP A 420 -1.49 -4.35 21.92
CA TRP A 420 -1.96 -2.97 21.80
C TRP A 420 -3.43 -2.76 22.17
N LEU A 421 -4.19 -3.80 22.52
CA LEU A 421 -5.59 -3.67 22.97
C LEU A 421 -5.80 -2.61 24.07
N PRO A 422 -4.88 -2.43 25.05
CA PRO A 422 -4.95 -1.34 26.01
C PRO A 422 -4.92 0.06 25.37
N LEU A 423 -4.23 0.26 24.25
CA LEU A 423 -4.24 1.54 23.52
C LEU A 423 -5.59 1.74 22.83
N PHE A 424 -6.21 0.70 22.26
CA PHE A 424 -7.50 0.84 21.58
C PHE A 424 -8.67 1.09 22.54
N SER A 425 -8.61 0.52 23.74
CA SER A 425 -9.78 0.41 24.64
C SER A 425 -9.60 0.98 26.04
N GLY A 426 -8.36 1.29 26.45
CA GLY A 426 -8.03 1.61 27.84
C GLY A 426 -8.13 0.43 28.81
N ARG A 427 -8.27 -0.81 28.30
CA ARG A 427 -8.50 -2.01 29.10
C ARG A 427 -7.55 -3.15 28.76
N MET A 428 -7.24 -3.99 29.76
CA MET A 428 -6.41 -5.18 29.63
C MET A 428 -7.18 -6.36 29.01
N PRO A 429 -6.53 -7.16 28.14
CA PRO A 429 -7.15 -8.33 27.52
C PRO A 429 -7.43 -9.48 28.51
N SER A 430 -8.37 -10.37 28.14
CA SER A 430 -8.63 -11.61 28.88
C SER A 430 -7.59 -12.68 28.58
N GLU A 431 -6.75 -12.98 29.57
CA GLU A 431 -5.76 -14.05 29.46
C GLU A 431 -6.39 -15.45 29.29
N ARG A 432 -7.60 -15.68 29.81
CA ARG A 432 -8.23 -17.01 29.78
C ARG A 432 -8.86 -17.30 28.42
N ILE A 433 -9.70 -16.39 27.93
CA ILE A 433 -10.42 -16.59 26.67
C ILE A 433 -9.44 -16.55 25.49
N GLY A 434 -8.53 -15.58 25.49
CA GLY A 434 -7.50 -15.47 24.45
C GLY A 434 -6.59 -16.71 24.34
N LYS A 435 -6.27 -17.39 25.46
CA LYS A 435 -5.48 -18.65 25.42
C LYS A 435 -6.24 -19.81 24.80
N TRP A 436 -7.53 -19.94 25.10
CA TRP A 436 -8.37 -20.94 24.45
C TRP A 436 -8.52 -20.66 22.95
N GLY A 437 -8.72 -19.39 22.58
CA GLY A 437 -8.75 -18.96 21.18
C GLY A 437 -7.45 -19.30 20.46
N PHE A 438 -6.31 -19.04 21.09
CA PHE A 438 -5.00 -19.43 20.59
C PHE A 438 -4.90 -20.94 20.32
N TRP A 439 -5.21 -21.80 21.30
CA TRP A 439 -5.02 -23.24 21.13
C TRP A 439 -5.94 -23.83 20.05
N LEU A 440 -7.19 -23.36 19.97
CA LEU A 440 -8.11 -23.78 18.91
C LEU A 440 -7.60 -23.40 17.53
N ILE A 441 -7.09 -22.17 17.36
CA ILE A 441 -6.53 -21.71 16.09
C ILE A 441 -5.23 -22.46 15.77
N PHE A 442 -4.30 -22.57 16.72
CA PHE A 442 -2.99 -23.21 16.50
C PHE A 442 -3.12 -24.70 16.15
N ILE A 443 -3.95 -25.44 16.90
CA ILE A 443 -4.17 -26.86 16.63
C ILE A 443 -4.98 -27.03 15.35
N GLY A 444 -6.09 -26.30 15.21
CA GLY A 444 -6.94 -26.36 14.02
C GLY A 444 -6.17 -26.06 12.74
N PHE A 445 -5.29 -25.05 12.77
CA PHE A 445 -4.43 -24.69 11.65
C PHE A 445 -3.52 -25.86 11.21
N ASN A 446 -2.77 -26.46 12.14
CA ASN A 446 -1.88 -27.58 11.80
C ASN A 446 -2.67 -28.80 11.33
N VAL A 447 -3.79 -29.13 11.99
CA VAL A 447 -4.67 -30.23 11.57
C VAL A 447 -5.23 -30.00 10.17
N THR A 448 -5.51 -28.75 9.79
CA THR A 448 -5.97 -28.39 8.44
C THR A 448 -4.87 -28.57 7.41
N PHE A 449 -3.79 -27.80 7.54
CA PHE A 449 -2.85 -27.58 6.44
C PHE A 449 -1.68 -28.57 6.44
N LEU A 450 -1.33 -29.21 7.56
CA LEU A 450 -0.35 -30.29 7.53
C LEU A 450 -0.87 -31.47 6.70
N MET A 451 -2.16 -31.79 6.86
CA MET A 451 -2.81 -32.83 6.07
C MET A 451 -2.88 -32.46 4.58
N MET A 452 -3.03 -31.18 4.26
CA MET A 452 -3.01 -30.72 2.87
C MET A 452 -1.65 -30.92 2.20
N HIS A 453 -0.52 -30.73 2.91
CA HIS A 453 0.80 -31.09 2.36
C HIS A 453 0.83 -32.56 1.93
N LEU A 454 0.28 -33.47 2.74
CA LEU A 454 0.21 -34.89 2.40
C LEU A 454 -0.68 -35.15 1.18
N THR A 455 -1.88 -34.57 1.12
CA THR A 455 -2.74 -34.71 -0.07
C THR A 455 -2.07 -34.16 -1.33
N GLY A 456 -1.27 -33.09 -1.20
CA GLY A 456 -0.51 -32.51 -2.32
C GLY A 456 0.59 -33.44 -2.81
N LEU A 457 1.34 -34.06 -1.90
CA LEU A 457 2.35 -35.09 -2.24
C LEU A 457 1.72 -36.34 -2.86
N LEU A 458 0.47 -36.64 -2.53
CA LEU A 458 -0.32 -37.71 -3.17
C LEU A 458 -0.97 -37.27 -4.50
N GLY A 459 -0.66 -36.08 -5.01
CA GLY A 459 -1.12 -35.61 -6.32
C GLY A 459 -2.49 -34.93 -6.35
N MET A 460 -3.08 -34.58 -5.19
CA MET A 460 -4.35 -33.85 -5.16
C MET A 460 -4.13 -32.42 -5.67
N ARG A 461 -4.63 -32.16 -6.89
CA ARG A 461 -4.63 -30.84 -7.51
C ARG A 461 -5.48 -29.85 -6.72
N ARG A 462 -5.08 -28.59 -6.69
CA ARG A 462 -5.89 -27.50 -6.12
C ARG A 462 -7.02 -27.10 -7.07
N ARG A 463 -8.02 -26.37 -6.54
CA ARG A 463 -9.17 -25.84 -7.32
C ARG A 463 -10.06 -26.91 -7.97
N VAL A 464 -10.03 -28.13 -7.45
CA VAL A 464 -10.97 -29.18 -7.84
C VAL A 464 -12.13 -29.15 -6.86
N TYR A 465 -13.38 -29.15 -7.35
CA TYR A 465 -14.58 -29.01 -6.52
C TYR A 465 -14.99 -30.32 -5.82
N THR A 466 -14.55 -31.47 -6.33
CA THR A 466 -14.84 -32.79 -5.78
C THR A 466 -13.70 -33.78 -6.09
N TYR A 467 -13.70 -34.94 -5.46
CA TYR A 467 -12.72 -36.01 -5.69
C TYR A 467 -13.37 -37.39 -5.54
N GLU A 468 -12.82 -38.37 -6.25
CA GLU A 468 -13.30 -39.76 -6.22
C GLU A 468 -12.93 -40.46 -4.91
N ALA A 469 -13.80 -41.35 -4.43
CA ALA A 469 -13.53 -42.16 -3.25
C ALA A 469 -12.40 -43.20 -3.47
N GLY A 470 -11.61 -43.47 -2.43
CA GLY A 470 -10.66 -44.60 -2.43
C GLY A 470 -9.30 -44.33 -3.10
N VAL A 471 -9.04 -43.09 -3.56
CA VAL A 471 -7.73 -42.65 -4.08
C VAL A 471 -6.73 -42.27 -2.99
N GLY A 472 -7.13 -42.38 -1.71
CA GLY A 472 -6.28 -42.13 -0.55
C GLY A 472 -6.35 -40.71 0.01
N TRP A 473 -7.29 -39.88 -0.46
CA TRP A 473 -7.44 -38.49 -0.03
C TRP A 473 -8.58 -38.28 0.99
N ASP A 474 -9.48 -39.25 1.12
CA ASP A 474 -10.75 -39.18 1.83
C ASP A 474 -10.55 -38.78 3.30
N LEU A 475 -9.76 -39.56 4.05
CA LEU A 475 -9.52 -39.33 5.47
C LEU A 475 -8.74 -38.03 5.70
N LEU A 476 -7.75 -37.74 4.84
CA LEU A 476 -6.92 -36.53 4.96
C LEU A 476 -7.75 -35.27 4.74
N ASN A 477 -8.66 -35.27 3.77
CA ASN A 477 -9.59 -34.17 3.52
C ASN A 477 -10.58 -33.99 4.67
N LEU A 478 -11.15 -35.08 5.20
CA LEU A 478 -12.06 -35.00 6.34
C LEU A 478 -11.36 -34.39 7.57
N ILE A 479 -10.17 -34.88 7.91
CA ILE A 479 -9.35 -34.33 9.01
C ILE A 479 -9.04 -32.85 8.75
N SER A 480 -8.67 -32.51 7.51
CA SER A 480 -8.40 -31.12 7.13
C SER A 480 -9.62 -30.22 7.35
N SER A 481 -10.82 -30.69 6.98
CA SER A 481 -12.08 -29.96 7.21
C SER A 481 -12.40 -29.79 8.68
N VAL A 482 -12.23 -30.84 9.50
CA VAL A 482 -12.39 -30.75 10.96
C VAL A 482 -11.44 -29.72 11.56
N GLY A 483 -10.17 -29.73 11.15
CA GLY A 483 -9.20 -28.71 11.55
C GLY A 483 -9.65 -27.29 11.18
N GLY A 484 -10.23 -27.12 9.99
CA GLY A 484 -10.74 -25.84 9.51
C GLY A 484 -11.86 -25.30 10.40
N PHE A 485 -12.83 -26.15 10.75
CA PHE A 485 -13.92 -25.81 11.66
C PHE A 485 -13.44 -25.57 13.10
N MET A 486 -12.40 -26.29 13.57
CA MET A 486 -11.76 -25.99 14.86
C MET A 486 -11.15 -24.59 14.87
N MET A 487 -10.46 -24.20 13.80
CA MET A 487 -9.90 -22.86 13.66
C MET A 487 -11.00 -21.79 13.63
N ALA A 488 -12.10 -22.03 12.92
CA ALA A 488 -13.28 -21.15 12.93
C ALA A 488 -13.88 -20.99 14.34
N GLY A 489 -13.96 -22.07 15.12
CA GLY A 489 -14.38 -22.02 16.53
C GLY A 489 -13.44 -21.17 17.39
N GLY A 490 -12.13 -21.22 17.13
CA GLY A 490 -11.15 -20.35 17.79
C GLY A 490 -11.33 -18.86 17.42
N VAL A 491 -11.60 -18.54 16.16
CA VAL A 491 -11.94 -17.18 15.72
C VAL A 491 -13.24 -16.69 16.37
N ALA A 492 -14.26 -17.55 16.46
CA ALA A 492 -15.50 -17.23 17.16
C ALA A 492 -15.24 -16.90 18.64
N LEU A 493 -14.31 -17.59 19.29
CA LEU A 493 -13.93 -17.31 20.67
C LEU A 493 -13.20 -15.96 20.83
N LEU A 494 -12.38 -15.57 19.84
CA LEU A 494 -11.78 -14.22 19.79
C LEU A 494 -12.84 -13.13 19.66
N LEU A 495 -13.88 -13.36 18.85
CA LEU A 495 -15.01 -12.43 18.71
C LEU A 495 -15.76 -12.26 20.04
N VAL A 496 -16.01 -13.38 20.75
CA VAL A 496 -16.61 -13.35 22.08
C VAL A 496 -15.73 -12.58 23.07
N ASP A 497 -14.41 -12.78 23.03
CA ASP A 497 -13.47 -12.03 23.88
C ASP A 497 -13.57 -10.53 23.63
N LEU A 498 -13.52 -10.10 22.36
CA LEU A 498 -13.65 -8.71 21.96
C LEU A 498 -14.99 -8.10 22.39
N ALA A 499 -16.09 -8.84 22.22
CA ALA A 499 -17.42 -8.37 22.62
C ALA A 499 -17.53 -8.17 24.14
N LEU A 500 -16.98 -9.10 24.93
CA LEU A 500 -16.97 -9.02 26.39
C LEU A 500 -15.96 -7.98 26.91
N HIS A 501 -14.88 -7.73 26.19
CA HIS A 501 -13.77 -6.86 26.58
C HIS A 501 -14.19 -5.43 26.88
N PHE A 502 -15.01 -4.81 26.02
CA PHE A 502 -15.45 -3.42 26.23
C PHE A 502 -16.35 -3.24 27.46
N ARG A 503 -17.03 -4.32 27.88
CA ARG A 503 -17.90 -4.31 29.07
C ARG A 503 -17.13 -4.67 30.34
N PHE A 504 -16.37 -5.76 30.31
CA PHE A 504 -15.80 -6.42 31.49
C PHE A 504 -14.27 -6.30 31.62
N GLY A 505 -13.57 -5.73 30.64
CA GLY A 505 -12.12 -5.59 30.66
C GLY A 505 -11.63 -4.73 31.83
N LYS A 506 -10.52 -5.10 32.47
CA LYS A 506 -9.97 -4.32 33.59
C LYS A 506 -9.27 -3.08 33.07
N LYS A 507 -9.33 -1.96 33.79
CA LYS A 507 -8.61 -0.72 33.41
C LYS A 507 -7.12 -1.02 33.25
N ALA A 508 -6.53 -0.54 32.16
CA ALA A 508 -5.11 -0.71 31.90
C ALA A 508 -4.26 0.29 32.72
N PRO A 509 -3.11 -0.14 33.28
CA PRO A 509 -2.04 0.75 33.72
C PRO A 509 -1.48 1.60 32.58
N ASP A 510 -0.71 2.65 32.91
CA ASP A 510 -0.11 3.56 31.92
C ASP A 510 0.95 2.88 31.05
N ASN A 511 1.73 1.94 31.57
CA ASN A 511 2.62 1.09 30.76
C ASN A 511 2.47 -0.36 31.22
N PRO A 512 1.44 -1.09 30.74
CA PRO A 512 1.08 -2.41 31.27
C PRO A 512 2.15 -3.47 31.04
N TRP A 513 3.03 -3.26 30.05
CA TRP A 513 4.05 -4.22 29.65
C TRP A 513 5.47 -3.80 30.03
N GLY A 514 5.65 -2.58 30.55
CA GLY A 514 6.99 -2.02 30.77
C GLY A 514 7.77 -1.88 29.46
N ALA A 515 7.09 -1.49 28.38
CA ALA A 515 7.67 -1.35 27.04
C ALA A 515 8.52 -0.08 26.91
N ASP A 516 9.42 -0.07 25.93
CA ASP A 516 10.46 0.93 25.71
C ASP A 516 10.08 2.07 24.77
N THR A 517 9.04 1.89 23.96
CA THR A 517 8.69 2.76 22.83
C THR A 517 7.60 3.79 23.16
N LEU A 518 7.60 4.91 22.42
CA LEU A 518 6.80 6.11 22.74
C LEU A 518 5.28 5.90 22.70
N GLU A 519 4.75 4.89 22.02
CA GLU A 519 3.31 4.65 21.99
C GLU A 519 2.73 4.32 23.37
N TRP A 520 3.57 3.98 24.35
CA TRP A 520 3.13 3.75 25.73
C TRP A 520 3.08 5.02 26.58
N SER A 521 3.67 6.12 26.11
CA SER A 521 3.63 7.42 26.79
C SER A 521 2.36 8.24 26.54
N VAL A 522 1.50 7.83 25.60
CA VAL A 522 0.21 8.49 25.34
C VAL A 522 -0.89 7.98 26.28
N SER A 523 -1.97 8.75 26.39
CA SER A 523 -3.17 8.35 27.12
C SER A 523 -3.79 7.05 26.58
N LYS A 524 -4.64 6.40 27.38
CA LYS A 524 -5.29 5.13 27.05
C LYS A 524 -6.81 5.24 27.23
N PRO A 525 -7.59 5.36 26.15
CA PRO A 525 -7.16 5.46 24.75
C PRO A 525 -6.41 6.77 24.41
N PRO A 526 -5.62 6.81 23.33
CA PRO A 526 -4.88 7.99 22.90
C PRO A 526 -5.79 9.17 22.56
N ASN A 527 -5.37 10.38 22.95
CA ASN A 527 -5.96 11.62 22.45
C ASN A 527 -5.67 11.79 20.95
N LEU A 528 -6.52 12.53 20.22
CA LEU A 528 -6.43 12.66 18.76
C LEU A 528 -5.18 13.40 18.28
N TYR A 529 -4.54 14.19 19.14
CA TYR A 529 -3.24 14.83 18.89
C TYR A 529 -2.03 13.96 19.28
N ASN A 530 -2.25 12.76 19.82
CA ASN A 530 -1.26 11.86 20.45
C ASN A 530 -0.47 12.51 21.61
N PHE A 531 0.41 13.45 21.30
CA PHE A 531 1.37 14.07 22.21
C PHE A 531 1.07 15.56 22.43
N ALA A 532 0.91 15.98 23.69
CA ALA A 532 0.67 17.38 24.02
C ALA A 532 1.90 18.26 23.73
N SER A 533 3.10 17.72 23.92
CA SER A 533 4.38 18.30 23.49
C SER A 533 5.27 17.22 22.87
N LEU A 534 6.17 17.60 21.96
CA LEU A 534 6.95 16.68 21.13
C LEU A 534 8.38 16.51 21.70
N PRO A 535 8.73 15.33 22.23
CA PRO A 535 9.99 15.15 22.95
C PRO A 535 11.19 15.07 22.00
N ARG A 536 12.38 15.35 22.55
CA ARG A 536 13.66 15.01 21.92
C ARG A 536 14.02 13.57 22.26
N VAL A 537 14.30 12.75 21.25
CA VAL A 537 14.62 11.32 21.41
C VAL A 537 15.97 11.00 20.79
N GLU A 538 16.93 10.63 21.63
CA GLU A 538 18.31 10.34 21.19
C GLU A 538 18.74 8.89 21.38
N THR A 539 17.87 8.03 21.91
CA THR A 539 18.07 6.60 22.12
C THR A 539 17.03 5.77 21.34
N ARG A 540 17.28 4.48 21.18
CA ARG A 540 16.33 3.49 20.65
C ARG A 540 15.25 3.10 21.66
N HIS A 541 15.51 3.29 22.95
CA HIS A 541 14.68 2.79 24.05
C HIS A 541 14.22 3.94 24.96
N PRO A 542 13.48 4.94 24.43
CA PRO A 542 13.20 6.18 25.14
C PRO A 542 12.54 5.97 26.51
N LEU A 543 11.56 5.07 26.65
CA LEU A 543 10.87 4.89 27.92
C LEU A 543 11.63 4.02 28.94
N TRP A 544 12.63 3.24 28.49
CA TRP A 544 13.51 2.52 29.42
C TRP A 544 14.62 3.41 29.98
N GLU A 545 15.10 4.38 29.19
CA GLU A 545 16.17 5.29 29.60
C GLU A 545 15.65 6.61 30.19
N GLN A 546 14.46 7.07 29.78
CA GLN A 546 13.85 8.34 30.14
C GLN A 546 12.38 8.14 30.57
N ALA A 547 12.19 7.48 31.70
CA ALA A 547 10.85 7.14 32.22
C ALA A 547 9.98 8.39 32.50
N GLU A 548 10.61 9.53 32.78
CA GLU A 548 9.96 10.82 33.00
C GLU A 548 9.21 11.35 31.77
N LEU A 549 9.49 10.84 30.56
CA LEU A 549 8.75 11.21 29.35
C LEU A 549 7.25 10.94 29.49
N MET A 550 6.85 9.93 30.26
CA MET A 550 5.43 9.64 30.51
C MET A 550 4.69 10.77 31.24
N HIS A 551 5.41 11.63 31.98
CA HIS A 551 4.84 12.75 32.72
C HIS A 551 5.14 14.09 32.04
N THR A 552 6.36 14.27 31.55
CA THR A 552 6.80 15.56 30.98
C THR A 552 6.16 15.89 29.62
N ILE A 553 5.78 14.88 28.82
CA ILE A 553 5.05 15.07 27.55
C ILE A 553 3.65 15.67 27.80
N PRO A 554 2.75 15.05 28.61
CA PRO A 554 1.44 15.62 28.88
C PRO A 554 1.52 16.95 29.63
N GLU A 555 2.54 17.17 30.46
CA GLU A 555 2.78 18.47 31.13
C GLU A 555 3.20 19.61 30.18
N GLY A 556 3.43 19.33 28.89
CA GLY A 556 3.77 20.37 27.92
C GLY A 556 5.22 20.87 27.99
N ARG A 557 6.16 20.07 28.54
CA ARG A 557 7.55 20.51 28.78
C ARG A 557 8.50 20.40 27.58
N HIS A 558 8.01 19.97 26.42
CA HIS A 558 8.80 19.77 25.20
C HIS A 558 8.36 20.67 24.04
N ASP A 559 8.90 20.44 22.84
CA ASP A 559 8.67 21.28 21.67
C ASP A 559 7.18 21.30 21.24
N LEU A 560 6.76 22.39 20.59
CA LEU A 560 5.41 22.56 20.02
C LEU A 560 4.25 22.42 21.05
N ALA A 561 4.48 22.75 22.33
CA ALA A 561 3.48 22.77 23.39
C ALA A 561 2.51 23.99 23.30
N THR A 562 1.79 24.12 22.19
CA THR A 562 0.87 25.25 21.95
C THR A 562 -0.32 24.82 21.08
N TYR A 563 -1.46 25.49 21.28
CA TYR A 563 -2.68 25.38 20.46
C TYR A 563 -3.13 26.73 19.88
N ARG A 564 -2.45 27.84 20.23
CA ARG A 564 -2.92 29.21 19.97
C ARG A 564 -3.08 29.56 18.48
N HIS A 565 -2.41 28.83 17.60
CA HIS A 565 -2.55 28.99 16.15
C HIS A 565 -3.88 28.44 15.60
N GLY A 566 -4.68 27.74 16.43
CA GLY A 566 -5.99 27.20 16.03
C GLY A 566 -5.92 26.15 14.92
N ARG A 567 -4.76 25.51 14.72
CA ARG A 567 -4.48 24.62 13.57
C ARG A 567 -3.70 23.38 13.98
N ARG A 568 -3.86 22.31 13.21
CA ARG A 568 -3.15 21.04 13.43
C ARG A 568 -1.70 21.19 12.96
N GLU A 569 -0.74 20.95 13.85
CA GLU A 569 0.69 21.13 13.58
C GLU A 569 1.51 19.93 14.06
N THR A 570 2.57 19.60 13.32
CA THR A 570 3.60 18.63 13.72
C THR A 570 4.98 19.14 13.31
N LEU A 571 6.04 18.56 13.90
CA LEU A 571 7.41 18.87 13.47
C LEU A 571 7.77 18.09 12.21
N GLY A 572 8.44 18.79 11.30
CA GLY A 572 9.12 18.23 10.14
C GLY A 572 10.61 18.08 10.41
N CYS A 573 11.19 16.94 10.04
CA CYS A 573 12.59 16.60 10.30
C CYS A 573 13.39 16.33 9.01
N GLU A 574 14.71 16.30 9.14
CA GLU A 574 15.62 15.77 8.13
C GLU A 574 15.48 14.24 7.97
N PRO A 575 15.52 13.68 6.73
CA PRO A 575 15.35 12.25 6.45
C PRO A 575 16.36 11.30 7.08
N LEU A 576 17.59 11.74 7.37
CA LEU A 576 18.64 10.85 7.91
C LEU A 576 18.85 11.05 9.41
N THR A 577 18.91 12.31 9.85
CA THR A 577 19.36 12.70 11.20
C THR A 577 18.21 12.83 12.20
N GLY A 578 16.98 13.04 11.74
CA GLY A 578 15.84 13.34 12.62
C GLY A 578 15.91 14.75 13.25
N LYS A 579 16.84 15.61 12.82
CA LYS A 579 16.89 17.00 13.29
C LYS A 579 15.67 17.78 12.80
N VAL A 580 15.08 18.58 13.69
CA VAL A 580 13.96 19.46 13.36
C VAL A 580 14.38 20.46 12.29
N ARG A 581 13.52 20.63 11.30
CA ARG A 581 13.76 21.45 10.12
C ARG A 581 12.68 22.49 9.90
N GLU A 582 11.42 22.12 10.09
CA GLU A 582 10.27 22.97 9.76
C GLU A 582 9.06 22.59 10.61
N ILE A 583 8.07 23.48 10.69
CA ILE A 583 6.74 23.17 11.23
C ILE A 583 5.81 22.86 10.06
N ILE A 584 5.12 21.72 10.14
CA ILE A 584 4.18 21.26 9.14
C ILE A 584 2.76 21.56 9.61
N HIS A 585 2.01 22.33 8.81
CA HIS A 585 0.58 22.50 9.02
C HIS A 585 -0.16 21.35 8.37
N LEU A 586 -0.97 20.68 9.17
CA LEU A 586 -1.74 19.53 8.74
C LEU A 586 -3.16 19.99 8.37
N PRO A 587 -3.72 19.46 7.27
CA PRO A 587 -5.07 19.79 6.87
C PRO A 587 -6.11 19.33 7.90
N GLY A 588 -7.12 20.16 8.11
CA GLY A 588 -8.35 19.77 8.83
C GLY A 588 -9.28 18.88 8.00
N ASN A 589 -10.37 18.48 8.65
CA ASN A 589 -11.43 17.62 8.11
C ASN A 589 -12.02 18.18 6.80
N SER A 590 -12.33 17.30 5.84
CA SER A 590 -12.75 17.70 4.49
C SER A 590 -13.70 16.68 3.84
N TRP A 591 -14.66 17.17 3.06
CA TRP A 591 -15.52 16.34 2.20
C TRP A 591 -14.82 15.90 0.90
N LEU A 592 -13.78 16.61 0.47
CA LEU A 592 -13.16 16.40 -0.84
C LEU A 592 -12.65 14.97 -1.06
N PRO A 593 -11.99 14.31 -0.07
CA PRO A 593 -11.58 12.92 -0.23
C PRO A 593 -12.74 11.97 -0.55
N LEU A 594 -13.84 12.08 0.20
CA LEU A 594 -15.04 11.24 0.00
C LEU A 594 -15.75 11.55 -1.33
N LEU A 595 -15.89 12.83 -1.68
CA LEU A 595 -16.58 13.20 -2.92
C LEU A 595 -15.78 12.78 -4.16
N ALA A 596 -14.45 12.91 -4.11
CA ALA A 596 -13.58 12.42 -5.18
C ALA A 596 -13.65 10.90 -5.32
N SER A 597 -13.59 10.15 -4.21
CA SER A 597 -13.71 8.68 -4.25
C SER A 597 -15.10 8.21 -4.70
N LEU A 598 -16.18 8.90 -4.32
CA LEU A 598 -17.53 8.58 -4.80
C LEU A 598 -17.65 8.81 -6.31
N ALA A 599 -17.10 9.90 -6.84
CA ALA A 599 -17.08 10.15 -8.28
C ALA A 599 -16.28 9.06 -9.02
N LEU A 600 -15.13 8.63 -8.48
CA LEU A 600 -14.36 7.50 -9.04
C LEU A 600 -15.11 6.16 -8.93
N ALA A 601 -15.84 5.91 -7.84
CA ALA A 601 -16.69 4.73 -7.74
C ALA A 601 -17.78 4.70 -8.82
N VAL A 602 -18.37 5.86 -9.13
CA VAL A 602 -19.32 5.99 -10.26
C VAL A 602 -18.62 5.71 -11.58
N VAL A 603 -17.35 6.13 -11.77
CA VAL A 603 -16.56 5.75 -12.96
C VAL A 603 -16.44 4.23 -13.04
N CYS A 604 -15.98 3.55 -11.98
CA CYS A 604 -15.83 2.09 -11.95
C CYS A 604 -17.16 1.38 -12.25
N VAL A 605 -18.25 1.74 -11.58
CA VAL A 605 -19.57 1.12 -11.80
C VAL A 605 -20.10 1.41 -13.21
N SER A 606 -19.84 2.60 -13.77
CA SER A 606 -20.25 2.94 -15.13
C SER A 606 -19.47 2.17 -16.19
N LEU A 607 -18.17 1.94 -15.97
CA LEU A 607 -17.34 1.10 -16.84
C LEU A 607 -17.81 -0.37 -16.78
N LEU A 608 -18.03 -0.89 -15.57
CA LEU A 608 -18.55 -2.24 -15.32
C LEU A 608 -19.89 -2.48 -16.03
N THR A 609 -20.79 -1.49 -15.98
CA THR A 609 -22.12 -1.55 -16.63
C THR A 609 -22.10 -1.10 -18.09
N ARG A 610 -20.92 -0.79 -18.65
CA ARG A 610 -20.69 -0.32 -20.02
C ARG A 610 -21.44 0.97 -20.39
N VAL A 611 -21.78 1.80 -19.40
CA VAL A 611 -22.40 3.13 -19.57
C VAL A 611 -21.30 4.20 -19.71
N TYR A 612 -20.56 4.16 -20.82
CA TYR A 612 -19.32 4.94 -21.01
C TYR A 612 -19.52 6.46 -20.93
N TRP A 613 -20.66 7.00 -21.38
CA TRP A 613 -20.91 8.44 -21.30
C TRP A 613 -21.02 8.92 -19.84
N LEU A 614 -21.60 8.10 -18.96
CA LEU A 614 -21.69 8.39 -17.53
C LEU A 614 -20.32 8.29 -16.87
N ALA A 615 -19.49 7.32 -17.29
CA ALA A 615 -18.09 7.22 -16.87
C ALA A 615 -17.32 8.50 -17.25
N GLY A 616 -17.53 9.04 -18.45
CA GLY A 616 -16.94 10.30 -18.89
C GLY A 616 -17.33 11.49 -18.01
N ILE A 617 -18.64 11.66 -17.73
CA ILE A 617 -19.13 12.73 -16.85
C ILE A 617 -18.57 12.58 -15.43
N ALA A 618 -18.63 11.38 -14.86
CA ALA A 618 -18.11 11.09 -13.52
C ALA A 618 -16.60 11.35 -13.42
N THR A 619 -15.84 11.05 -14.48
CA THR A 619 -14.40 11.37 -14.57
C THR A 619 -14.17 12.87 -14.51
N LEU A 620 -14.94 13.68 -15.25
CA LEU A 620 -14.83 15.15 -15.20
C LEU A 620 -15.18 15.69 -13.81
N VAL A 621 -16.19 15.12 -13.15
CA VAL A 621 -16.56 15.46 -11.77
C VAL A 621 -15.45 15.10 -10.78
N ALA A 622 -14.85 13.92 -10.91
CA ALA A 622 -13.70 13.51 -10.09
C ALA A 622 -12.52 14.48 -10.27
N ILE A 623 -12.18 14.82 -11.52
CA ILE A 623 -11.14 15.82 -11.84
C ILE A 623 -11.48 17.16 -11.19
N ALA A 624 -12.72 17.63 -11.26
CA ALA A 624 -13.13 18.88 -10.64
C ALA A 624 -12.90 18.88 -9.10
N PHE A 625 -13.24 17.78 -8.41
CA PHE A 625 -12.97 17.65 -6.97
C PHE A 625 -11.48 17.61 -6.66
N LEU A 626 -10.68 16.89 -7.45
CA LEU A 626 -9.22 16.81 -7.27
C LEU A 626 -8.54 18.16 -7.53
N LEU A 627 -8.94 18.88 -8.58
CA LEU A 627 -8.45 20.24 -8.85
C LEU A 627 -8.89 21.22 -7.77
N ARG A 628 -10.12 21.10 -7.25
CA ARG A 628 -10.57 21.89 -6.12
C ARG A 628 -9.75 21.60 -4.86
N TRP A 629 -9.40 20.35 -4.61
CA TRP A 629 -8.50 19.97 -3.51
C TRP A 629 -7.11 20.58 -3.71
N SER A 630 -6.52 20.44 -4.89
CA SER A 630 -5.24 21.08 -5.23
C SER A 630 -5.27 22.59 -4.99
N TRP A 631 -6.36 23.26 -5.41
CA TRP A 631 -6.54 24.70 -5.21
C TRP A 631 -6.57 25.14 -3.74
N VAL A 632 -7.13 24.34 -2.83
CA VAL A 632 -7.22 24.74 -1.43
C VAL A 632 -5.97 24.38 -0.62
N ASN A 633 -4.96 23.71 -1.20
CA ASN A 633 -3.74 23.33 -0.50
C ASN A 633 -2.71 24.48 -0.45
N GLY A 634 -1.56 24.20 0.19
CA GLY A 634 -0.43 25.12 0.36
C GLY A 634 -0.78 26.38 1.14
N ALA A 635 -0.34 27.55 0.68
CA ALA A 635 -0.57 28.82 1.38
C ALA A 635 -1.87 29.52 1.04
N HIS A 636 -2.88 28.76 0.61
CA HIS A 636 -4.22 29.30 0.52
C HIS A 636 -4.63 29.85 1.92
N PRO A 637 -5.23 31.06 2.05
CA PRO A 637 -5.51 31.70 3.34
C PRO A 637 -6.33 30.85 4.32
N LYS A 638 -7.16 29.95 3.77
CA LYS A 638 -7.94 28.95 4.54
C LYS A 638 -7.10 27.88 5.23
N ILE A 639 -5.86 27.64 4.79
CA ILE A 639 -4.98 26.55 5.26
C ILE A 639 -3.71 27.08 5.93
N ALA A 640 -3.13 28.18 5.43
CA ALA A 640 -1.98 28.81 6.07
C ALA A 640 -2.13 30.35 6.06
N PRO A 641 -2.85 30.93 7.04
CA PRO A 641 -2.90 32.38 7.23
C PRO A 641 -1.52 32.94 7.60
N ASP A 642 -1.34 34.25 7.42
CA ASP A 642 -0.12 34.99 7.76
C ASP A 642 0.08 35.07 9.28
N ASP A 643 0.55 33.98 9.88
CA ASP A 643 0.89 33.95 11.30
C ASP A 643 2.37 33.62 11.50
N TRP A 644 3.01 34.36 12.40
CA TRP A 644 4.45 34.33 12.61
C TRP A 644 4.84 33.21 13.57
N THR A 645 5.79 32.37 13.18
CA THR A 645 6.49 31.46 14.09
C THR A 645 7.21 32.30 15.15
N ARG A 646 7.30 31.84 16.41
CA ARG A 646 7.99 32.62 17.45
C ARG A 646 9.47 32.82 17.06
N PRO A 647 10.13 33.90 17.51
CA PRO A 647 11.57 34.04 17.32
C PRO A 647 12.30 32.80 17.89
N GLY A 648 12.96 32.03 17.01
CA GLY A 648 13.64 30.78 17.35
C GLY A 648 12.94 29.49 16.89
N ASP A 649 11.67 29.55 16.49
CA ASP A 649 10.94 28.41 15.94
C ASP A 649 11.42 28.06 14.51
N PRO A 650 11.36 26.78 14.10
CA PRO A 650 11.60 26.38 12.71
C PRO A 650 10.63 27.05 11.73
N PRO A 651 11.05 27.33 10.48
CA PRO A 651 10.18 27.92 9.47
C PRO A 651 8.99 27.02 9.14
N LEU A 652 7.88 27.61 8.68
CA LEU A 652 6.75 26.85 8.17
C LEU A 652 7.09 26.18 6.84
N HIS A 653 6.65 24.94 6.63
CA HIS A 653 6.92 24.19 5.39
C HIS A 653 6.46 24.92 4.12
N SER A 654 5.36 25.69 4.17
CA SER A 654 4.84 26.48 3.04
C SER A 654 5.76 27.64 2.64
N ARG A 655 6.67 28.04 3.54
CA ARG A 655 7.68 29.08 3.33
C ARG A 655 9.05 28.48 2.96
N THR A 656 9.13 27.15 2.82
CA THR A 656 10.34 26.43 2.39
C THR A 656 10.17 25.84 0.98
N MET A 657 11.29 25.49 0.35
CA MET A 657 11.32 24.81 -0.96
C MET A 657 11.41 23.29 -0.86
N GLN A 658 11.41 22.75 0.36
CA GLN A 658 11.70 21.33 0.62
C GLN A 658 10.68 20.71 1.60
N GLY A 659 9.49 21.29 1.70
CA GLY A 659 8.38 20.76 2.49
C GLY A 659 7.94 19.35 2.07
N PRO A 660 7.07 18.69 2.85
CA PRO A 660 6.77 17.26 2.69
C PRO A 660 6.15 16.87 1.35
N GLY A 661 5.34 17.73 0.73
CA GLY A 661 4.79 17.54 -0.62
C GLY A 661 5.80 17.38 -1.76
N THR A 662 7.06 17.85 -1.64
CA THR A 662 8.08 17.49 -2.63
C THR A 662 8.42 16.00 -2.54
N TRP A 663 8.41 15.45 -1.32
CA TRP A 663 8.56 14.01 -1.08
C TRP A 663 7.29 13.24 -1.44
N CYS A 664 6.08 13.69 -1.05
CA CYS A 664 4.82 13.04 -1.47
C CYS A 664 4.78 12.96 -3.03
N MET A 665 5.19 14.00 -3.76
CA MET A 665 5.29 13.97 -5.23
C MET A 665 6.38 13.02 -5.76
N SER A 666 7.61 13.08 -5.22
CA SER A 666 8.69 12.19 -5.67
C SER A 666 8.36 10.71 -5.47
N ILE A 667 7.76 10.35 -4.34
CA ILE A 667 7.37 8.96 -4.06
C ILE A 667 6.16 8.54 -4.92
N ALA A 668 5.19 9.42 -5.15
CA ALA A 668 4.09 9.13 -6.07
C ALA A 668 4.58 8.94 -7.53
N LEU A 669 5.60 9.69 -7.95
CA LEU A 669 6.23 9.54 -9.27
C LEU A 669 7.11 8.29 -9.36
N LEU A 670 7.64 7.79 -8.25
CA LEU A 670 8.29 6.48 -8.22
C LEU A 670 7.28 5.37 -8.54
N ALA A 671 6.06 5.44 -7.99
CA ALA A 671 4.99 4.50 -8.35
C ALA A 671 4.59 4.61 -9.83
N ASN A 672 4.41 5.83 -10.33
CA ASN A 672 4.13 6.05 -11.76
C ASN A 672 5.28 5.52 -12.64
N GLY A 673 6.53 5.71 -12.22
CA GLY A 673 7.71 5.20 -12.89
C GLY A 673 7.67 3.68 -12.99
N SER A 674 7.23 2.99 -11.93
CA SER A 674 7.04 1.54 -11.98
C SER A 674 5.94 1.13 -12.97
N ILE A 675 4.79 1.84 -13.03
CA ILE A 675 3.75 1.59 -14.05
C ILE A 675 4.37 1.71 -15.46
N PHE A 676 5.13 2.77 -15.70
CA PHE A 676 5.79 2.99 -16.99
C PHE A 676 6.81 1.90 -17.32
N MET A 677 7.62 1.49 -16.36
CA MET A 677 8.60 0.40 -16.55
C MET A 677 7.91 -0.94 -16.83
N SER A 678 6.76 -1.23 -16.20
CA SER A 678 5.96 -2.41 -16.52
C SER A 678 5.36 -2.34 -17.92
N LEU A 679 4.96 -1.16 -18.39
CA LEU A 679 4.47 -0.96 -19.76
C LEU A 679 5.58 -1.13 -20.79
N LEU A 680 6.77 -0.58 -20.51
CA LEU A 680 7.95 -0.83 -21.34
C LEU A 680 8.35 -2.30 -21.34
N PHE A 681 8.30 -2.96 -20.18
CA PHE A 681 8.52 -4.41 -20.11
C PHE A 681 7.53 -5.16 -21.00
N GLY A 682 6.24 -4.82 -20.97
CA GLY A 682 5.24 -5.41 -21.86
C GLY A 682 5.54 -5.18 -23.35
N TRP A 683 5.95 -3.96 -23.73
CA TRP A 683 6.39 -3.66 -25.09
C TRP A 683 7.58 -4.53 -25.53
N PHE A 684 8.65 -4.57 -24.73
CA PHE A 684 9.84 -5.36 -25.07
C PHE A 684 9.54 -6.86 -25.06
N TYR A 685 8.74 -7.33 -24.10
CA TYR A 685 8.31 -8.73 -24.04
C TYR A 685 7.57 -9.11 -25.33
N LEU A 686 6.55 -8.36 -25.71
CA LEU A 686 5.79 -8.67 -26.92
C LEU A 686 6.66 -8.56 -28.18
N TRP A 687 7.50 -7.54 -28.28
CA TRP A 687 8.38 -7.37 -29.44
C TRP A 687 9.43 -8.47 -29.59
N THR A 688 9.98 -8.99 -28.49
CA THR A 688 11.16 -9.88 -28.53
C THR A 688 10.86 -11.34 -28.17
N VAL A 689 9.73 -11.62 -27.54
CA VAL A 689 9.38 -12.95 -26.99
C VAL A 689 8.07 -13.47 -27.56
N ALA A 690 7.07 -12.63 -27.81
CA ALA A 690 5.75 -13.12 -28.22
C ALA A 690 5.82 -13.80 -29.60
N PRO A 691 5.26 -15.02 -29.72
CA PRO A 691 5.45 -15.85 -30.91
C PRO A 691 4.76 -15.29 -32.15
N GLU A 692 3.62 -14.62 -31.98
CA GLU A 692 2.77 -14.11 -33.06
C GLU A 692 2.85 -12.59 -33.19
N TRP A 693 3.93 -11.96 -32.71
CA TRP A 693 4.11 -10.52 -32.77
C TRP A 693 4.09 -10.00 -34.21
N ARG A 694 3.28 -8.95 -34.45
CA ARG A 694 3.15 -8.30 -35.76
C ARG A 694 3.50 -6.83 -35.66
N MET A 695 4.60 -6.44 -36.28
CA MET A 695 5.07 -5.04 -36.34
C MET A 695 5.26 -4.61 -37.80
N PRO A 696 4.75 -3.43 -38.21
CA PRO A 696 4.94 -2.92 -39.55
C PRO A 696 6.42 -2.57 -39.82
N GLU A 697 6.87 -2.76 -41.07
CA GLU A 697 8.24 -2.42 -41.48
C GLU A 697 8.58 -0.93 -41.33
N THR A 698 7.57 -0.07 -41.49
CA THR A 698 7.69 1.37 -41.28
C THR A 698 6.87 1.79 -40.08
N SER A 699 7.45 2.62 -39.22
CA SER A 699 6.74 3.12 -38.04
C SER A 699 5.54 3.97 -38.50
N PRO A 700 4.33 3.73 -37.97
CA PRO A 700 3.16 4.56 -38.27
C PRO A 700 3.25 5.95 -37.64
N LEU A 701 4.22 6.19 -36.75
CA LEU A 701 4.32 7.42 -35.97
C LEU A 701 5.17 8.48 -36.69
N SER A 702 4.69 9.72 -36.71
CA SER A 702 5.44 10.86 -37.25
C SER A 702 6.64 11.22 -36.37
N MET A 703 7.83 10.73 -36.74
CA MET A 703 9.08 11.00 -36.02
C MET A 703 9.37 12.50 -35.80
N PRO A 704 9.16 13.39 -36.79
CA PRO A 704 9.39 14.82 -36.58
C PRO A 704 8.45 15.41 -35.52
N MET A 705 7.17 15.01 -35.51
CA MET A 705 6.20 15.50 -34.52
C MET A 705 6.50 14.97 -33.12
N LEU A 706 6.92 13.71 -33.01
CA LEU A 706 7.41 13.16 -31.74
C LEU A 706 8.68 13.88 -31.27
N ALA A 707 9.65 14.14 -32.14
CA ALA A 707 10.84 14.91 -31.73
C ALA A 707 10.47 16.32 -31.23
N LEU A 708 9.57 17.01 -31.94
CA LEU A 708 9.08 18.34 -31.55
C LEU A 708 8.29 18.32 -30.23
N ALA A 709 7.47 17.30 -29.98
CA ALA A 709 6.75 17.15 -28.72
C ALA A 709 7.73 16.95 -27.55
N GLY A 710 8.81 16.20 -27.76
CA GLY A 710 9.89 16.05 -26.77
C GLY A 710 10.64 17.34 -26.51
N VAL A 711 10.93 18.12 -27.56
CA VAL A 711 11.55 19.44 -27.43
C VAL A 711 10.64 20.39 -26.63
N ALA A 712 9.32 20.40 -26.88
CA ALA A 712 8.37 21.19 -26.12
C ALA A 712 8.33 20.78 -24.63
N ALA A 713 8.33 19.48 -24.34
CA ALA A 713 8.38 18.95 -22.98
C ALA A 713 9.66 19.37 -22.23
N THR A 714 10.81 19.20 -22.87
CA THR A 714 12.13 19.61 -22.33
C THR A 714 12.20 21.11 -22.11
N ALA A 715 11.74 21.91 -23.08
CA ALA A 715 11.73 23.37 -22.97
C ALA A 715 10.83 23.84 -21.82
N GLY A 716 9.63 23.25 -21.68
CA GLY A 716 8.72 23.55 -20.58
C GLY A 716 9.34 23.22 -19.21
N SER A 717 9.97 22.06 -19.11
CA SER A 717 10.68 21.62 -17.90
C SER A 717 11.85 22.55 -17.53
N LEU A 718 12.74 22.87 -18.48
CA LEU A 718 13.88 23.76 -18.26
C LEU A 718 13.46 25.20 -17.92
N TRP A 719 12.38 25.69 -18.54
CA TRP A 719 11.81 27.00 -18.23
C TRP A 719 11.27 27.01 -16.80
N LEU A 720 10.49 26.01 -16.40
CA LEU A 720 9.96 25.92 -15.05
C LEU A 720 11.08 25.84 -14.00
N GLU A 721 12.16 25.10 -14.28
CA GLU A 721 13.36 25.07 -13.44
C GLU A 721 14.05 26.44 -13.31
N LYS A 722 14.03 27.24 -14.37
CA LYS A 722 14.55 28.61 -14.31
C LYS A 722 13.71 29.48 -13.37
N LEU A 723 12.37 29.37 -13.43
CA LEU A 723 11.46 30.08 -12.53
C LEU A 723 11.65 29.65 -11.06
N VAL A 724 11.75 28.34 -10.82
CA VAL A 724 12.01 27.79 -9.49
C VAL A 724 13.37 28.24 -8.94
N ARG A 725 14.40 28.39 -9.80
CA ARG A 725 15.70 28.98 -9.42
C ARG A 725 15.59 30.47 -9.07
N GLY A 726 14.75 31.23 -9.78
CA GLY A 726 14.41 32.62 -9.43
C GLY A 726 13.79 32.71 -8.04
N LEU A 727 12.78 31.87 -7.76
CA LEU A 727 12.13 31.79 -6.45
C LEU A 727 13.12 31.49 -5.30
N ARG A 728 14.11 30.63 -5.53
CA ARG A 728 15.18 30.36 -4.54
C ARG A 728 16.03 31.60 -4.24
N ARG A 729 16.16 32.51 -5.20
CA ARG A 729 16.85 33.80 -5.05
C ARG A 729 15.92 34.92 -4.56
N ARG A 730 14.70 34.58 -4.12
CA ARG A 730 13.65 35.53 -3.70
C ARG A 730 13.20 36.46 -4.82
N ASP A 731 13.32 36.01 -6.07
CA ASP A 731 12.88 36.75 -7.26
C ASP A 731 11.67 36.03 -7.88
N ASP A 732 10.51 36.68 -7.82
CA ASP A 732 9.26 36.25 -8.45
C ASP A 732 8.85 37.14 -9.63
N SER A 733 9.79 37.95 -10.16
CA SER A 733 9.55 38.77 -11.34
C SER A 733 9.17 37.92 -12.55
N GLY A 734 8.04 38.25 -13.17
CA GLY A 734 7.52 37.51 -14.32
C GLY A 734 7.09 36.07 -14.02
N LEU A 735 6.96 35.65 -12.75
CA LEU A 735 6.61 34.28 -12.39
C LEU A 735 5.29 33.81 -13.02
N ALA A 736 4.23 34.63 -12.94
CA ALA A 736 2.93 34.30 -13.53
C ALA A 736 3.02 34.11 -15.05
N MET A 737 3.67 35.05 -15.75
CA MET A 737 3.88 34.98 -17.19
C MET A 737 4.72 33.75 -17.57
N GLY A 738 5.75 33.44 -16.79
CA GLY A 738 6.56 32.25 -16.96
C GLY A 738 5.75 30.96 -16.81
N MET A 739 4.87 30.88 -15.81
CA MET A 739 3.98 29.73 -15.61
C MET A 739 3.02 29.57 -16.80
N PHE A 740 2.39 30.64 -17.27
CA PHE A 740 1.54 30.58 -18.46
C PHE A 740 2.32 30.19 -19.73
N GLY A 741 3.57 30.63 -19.86
CA GLY A 741 4.48 30.19 -20.93
C GLY A 741 4.79 28.69 -20.86
N THR A 742 5.08 28.16 -19.68
CA THR A 742 5.25 26.70 -19.48
C THR A 742 3.95 25.93 -19.78
N THR A 743 2.78 26.46 -19.39
CA THR A 743 1.48 25.88 -19.76
C THR A 743 1.28 25.84 -21.27
N LEU A 744 1.65 26.90 -21.99
CA LEU A 744 1.57 26.93 -23.46
C LEU A 744 2.45 25.85 -24.09
N LEU A 745 3.68 25.67 -23.61
CA LEU A 745 4.57 24.60 -24.08
C LEU A 745 3.99 23.20 -23.84
N GLY A 746 3.32 22.99 -22.70
CA GLY A 746 2.57 21.77 -22.42
C GLY A 746 1.38 21.57 -23.38
N GLY A 747 0.64 22.64 -23.68
CA GLY A 747 -0.40 22.65 -24.71
C GLY A 747 0.13 22.28 -26.10
N VAL A 748 1.31 22.79 -26.49
CA VAL A 748 1.99 22.42 -27.74
C VAL A 748 2.37 20.94 -27.74
N GLN A 749 2.94 20.42 -26.65
CA GLN A 749 3.25 19.00 -26.52
C GLN A 749 1.99 18.13 -26.73
N LEU A 750 0.87 18.49 -26.08
CA LEU A 750 -0.39 17.78 -26.19
C LEU A 750 -0.96 17.82 -27.61
N ALA A 751 -0.93 18.97 -28.27
CA ALA A 751 -1.40 19.12 -29.64
C ALA A 751 -0.58 18.26 -30.62
N LEU A 752 0.75 18.23 -30.45
CA LEU A 752 1.64 17.39 -31.26
C LEU A 752 1.39 15.90 -31.03
N LEU A 753 1.28 15.47 -29.77
CA LEU A 753 0.98 14.07 -29.42
C LEU A 753 -0.39 13.61 -29.94
N GLY A 754 -1.42 14.44 -29.79
CA GLY A 754 -2.74 14.17 -30.36
C GLY A 754 -2.71 14.10 -31.88
N GLY A 755 -1.93 14.98 -32.52
CA GLY A 755 -1.70 14.95 -33.95
C GLY A 755 -0.97 13.67 -34.42
N VAL A 756 -0.01 13.17 -33.64
CA VAL A 756 0.68 11.89 -33.94
C VAL A 756 -0.32 10.74 -33.90
N ILE A 757 -1.12 10.61 -32.84
CA ILE A 757 -2.13 9.54 -32.73
C ILE A 757 -3.13 9.63 -33.89
N TRP A 758 -3.61 10.84 -34.20
CA TRP A 758 -4.57 11.07 -35.27
C TRP A 758 -4.03 10.69 -36.65
N GLN A 759 -2.77 11.02 -36.95
CA GLN A 759 -2.14 10.73 -38.25
C GLN A 759 -1.69 9.28 -38.40
N ALA A 760 -1.38 8.61 -37.29
CA ALA A 760 -0.78 7.27 -37.31
C ALA A 760 -1.72 6.18 -37.85
N GLY A 761 -3.04 6.41 -37.87
CA GLY A 761 -4.00 5.43 -38.39
C GLY A 761 -3.98 4.10 -37.63
N LEU A 762 -3.63 4.13 -36.34
CA LEU A 762 -3.49 2.93 -35.50
C LEU A 762 -4.79 2.10 -35.48
N THR A 763 -4.63 0.79 -35.50
CA THR A 763 -5.70 -0.21 -35.43
C THR A 763 -5.60 -1.01 -34.11
N PRO A 764 -5.85 -0.37 -32.95
CA PRO A 764 -5.55 -0.94 -31.64
C PRO A 764 -6.40 -2.17 -31.28
N THR A 765 -7.48 -2.45 -32.00
CA THR A 765 -8.29 -3.67 -31.83
C THR A 765 -7.90 -4.80 -32.78
N ALA A 766 -6.97 -4.54 -33.71
CA ALA A 766 -6.52 -5.52 -34.70
C ALA A 766 -5.15 -6.12 -34.35
N THR A 767 -4.26 -5.33 -33.74
CA THR A 767 -2.90 -5.78 -33.39
C THR A 767 -2.49 -5.35 -31.99
N ALA A 768 -1.76 -6.23 -31.29
CA ALA A 768 -1.16 -5.95 -29.99
C ALA A 768 -0.15 -4.81 -30.07
N HIS A 769 0.58 -4.71 -31.19
CA HIS A 769 1.50 -3.62 -31.49
C HIS A 769 0.83 -2.25 -31.39
N ASP A 770 -0.25 -2.03 -32.15
CA ASP A 770 -0.96 -0.76 -32.17
C ASP A 770 -1.65 -0.47 -30.83
N ALA A 771 -2.15 -1.52 -30.16
CA ALA A 771 -2.76 -1.41 -28.83
C ALA A 771 -1.78 -0.89 -27.78
N VAL A 772 -0.60 -1.51 -27.68
CA VAL A 772 0.45 -1.13 -26.72
C VAL A 772 1.01 0.25 -27.03
N LEU A 773 1.22 0.57 -28.32
CA LEU A 773 1.63 1.92 -28.73
C LEU A 773 0.62 2.98 -28.32
N LEU A 774 -0.68 2.73 -28.53
CA LEU A 774 -1.73 3.66 -28.12
C LEU A 774 -1.70 3.88 -26.60
N VAL A 775 -1.64 2.82 -25.80
CA VAL A 775 -1.57 2.93 -24.33
C VAL A 775 -0.33 3.70 -23.89
N ALA A 776 0.83 3.46 -24.51
CA ALA A 776 2.06 4.18 -24.21
C ALA A 776 1.99 5.67 -24.56
N LEU A 777 1.38 6.02 -25.69
CA LEU A 777 1.14 7.43 -26.07
C LEU A 777 0.11 8.10 -25.15
N LEU A 778 -0.95 7.39 -24.74
CA LEU A 778 -1.92 7.88 -23.76
C LEU A 778 -1.27 8.14 -22.39
N TYR A 779 -0.33 7.27 -21.97
CA TYR A 779 0.42 7.46 -20.73
C TYR A 779 1.15 8.82 -20.72
N VAL A 780 1.88 9.17 -21.78
CA VAL A 780 2.58 10.47 -21.87
C VAL A 780 1.62 11.64 -22.06
N ILE A 781 0.49 11.47 -22.75
CA ILE A 781 -0.58 12.49 -22.84
C ILE A 781 -1.16 12.80 -21.46
N ILE A 782 -1.44 11.79 -20.64
CA ILE A 782 -1.97 11.98 -19.28
C ILE A 782 -0.97 12.78 -18.43
N HIS A 783 0.32 12.44 -18.48
CA HIS A 783 1.35 13.14 -17.71
C HIS A 783 1.61 14.56 -18.20
N ALA A 784 1.63 14.78 -19.53
CA ALA A 784 1.70 16.11 -20.12
C ALA A 784 0.46 16.94 -19.75
N SER A 785 -0.73 16.33 -19.70
CA SER A 785 -1.98 16.99 -19.29
C SER A 785 -1.93 17.41 -17.83
N LEU A 786 -1.50 16.52 -16.94
CA LEU A 786 -1.31 16.83 -15.51
C LEU A 786 -0.29 17.96 -15.32
N GLY A 787 0.86 17.90 -16.01
CA GLY A 787 1.88 18.95 -15.97
C GLY A 787 1.33 20.29 -16.45
N THR A 788 0.57 20.30 -17.54
CA THR A 788 -0.03 21.51 -18.14
C THR A 788 -1.08 22.13 -17.23
N VAL A 789 -2.03 21.33 -16.74
CA VAL A 789 -3.15 21.78 -15.90
C VAL A 789 -2.65 22.26 -14.54
N LEU A 790 -1.71 21.53 -13.92
CA LEU A 790 -1.16 21.94 -12.62
C LEU A 790 -0.32 23.21 -12.75
N THR A 791 0.48 23.37 -13.81
CA THR A 791 1.20 24.63 -14.06
C THR A 791 0.24 25.79 -14.33
N LEU A 792 -0.86 25.56 -15.06
CA LEU A 792 -1.89 26.58 -15.27
C LEU A 792 -2.49 27.01 -13.93
N LEU A 793 -2.82 26.04 -13.07
CA LEU A 793 -3.31 26.30 -11.72
C LEU A 793 -2.32 27.14 -10.91
N GLN A 794 -1.02 26.85 -11.01
CA GLN A 794 0.03 27.63 -10.36
C GLN A 794 0.11 29.05 -10.91
N GLY A 795 0.05 29.25 -12.23
CA GLY A 795 0.02 30.58 -12.84
C GLY A 795 -1.16 31.44 -12.33
N LEU A 796 -2.35 30.83 -12.21
CA LEU A 796 -3.50 31.50 -11.61
C LEU A 796 -3.26 31.84 -10.14
N ARG A 797 -2.69 30.92 -9.35
CA ARG A 797 -2.41 31.13 -7.92
C ARG A 797 -1.38 32.22 -7.65
N VAL A 798 -0.40 32.40 -8.54
CA VAL A 798 0.51 33.55 -8.50
C VAL A 798 -0.27 34.85 -8.67
N GLY A 799 -1.24 34.89 -9.60
CA GLY A 799 -2.11 36.05 -9.79
C GLY A 799 -2.96 36.42 -8.57
N TYR A 800 -3.32 35.44 -7.73
CA TYR A 800 -4.03 35.66 -6.46
C TYR A 800 -3.10 35.87 -5.25
N GLY A 801 -1.77 35.86 -5.44
CA GLY A 801 -0.79 36.04 -4.35
C GLY A 801 -0.60 34.82 -3.44
N TYR A 802 -1.14 33.66 -3.78
CA TYR A 802 -0.96 32.42 -3.00
C TYR A 802 0.41 31.77 -3.20
N VAL A 803 1.11 32.18 -4.26
CA VAL A 803 2.45 31.71 -4.63
C VAL A 803 3.29 32.94 -4.97
N SER A 804 4.46 33.05 -4.33
CA SER A 804 5.37 34.19 -4.47
C SER A 804 6.77 33.83 -3.97
N ALA A 805 7.71 34.78 -4.00
CA ALA A 805 9.02 34.63 -3.35
C ALA A 805 8.93 34.39 -1.83
N GLN A 806 7.81 34.72 -1.19
CA GLN A 806 7.55 34.44 0.23
C GLN A 806 6.86 33.10 0.46
N VAL A 807 6.17 32.57 -0.55
CA VAL A 807 5.54 31.24 -0.53
C VAL A 807 5.95 30.45 -1.78
N PRO A 808 7.21 30.00 -1.85
CA PRO A 808 7.76 29.47 -3.09
C PRO A 808 7.48 27.95 -3.30
N TYR A 809 6.80 27.33 -2.33
CA TYR A 809 6.73 25.89 -2.13
C TYR A 809 6.13 25.08 -3.30
N GLU A 810 4.97 25.48 -3.82
CA GLU A 810 4.21 24.66 -4.78
C GLU A 810 4.85 24.55 -6.17
N PRO A 811 5.42 25.62 -6.77
CA PRO A 811 6.18 25.52 -8.01
C PRO A 811 7.29 24.46 -7.99
N ALA A 812 7.95 24.28 -6.85
CA ALA A 812 9.01 23.27 -6.71
C ALA A 812 8.46 21.84 -6.82
N ILE A 813 7.22 21.60 -6.41
CA ILE A 813 6.54 20.31 -6.54
C ILE A 813 6.21 20.03 -8.01
N VAL A 814 5.60 21.00 -8.69
CA VAL A 814 5.21 20.86 -10.10
C VAL A 814 6.42 20.69 -11.01
N ALA A 815 7.57 21.31 -10.68
CA ALA A 815 8.82 21.10 -11.40
C ALA A 815 9.29 19.63 -11.38
N ILE A 816 9.08 18.89 -10.28
CA ILE A 816 9.42 17.46 -10.21
C ILE A 816 8.62 16.67 -11.26
N LEU A 817 7.32 16.96 -11.39
CA LEU A 817 6.43 16.33 -12.38
C LEU A 817 6.87 16.62 -13.82
N TRP A 818 7.28 17.86 -14.12
CA TRP A 818 7.78 18.21 -15.45
C TRP A 818 9.10 17.52 -15.80
N ARG A 819 10.02 17.36 -14.84
CA ARG A 819 11.23 16.58 -15.04
C ARG A 819 10.90 15.11 -15.33
N TYR A 820 9.98 14.53 -14.57
CA TYR A 820 9.50 13.17 -14.78
C TYR A 820 8.90 12.99 -16.19
N ASN A 821 7.97 13.88 -16.58
CA ASN A 821 7.33 13.86 -17.89
C ASN A 821 8.36 13.92 -19.02
N ALA A 822 9.34 14.82 -18.94
CA ALA A 822 10.40 14.93 -19.95
C ALA A 822 11.27 13.65 -20.04
N VAL A 823 11.68 13.08 -18.90
CA VAL A 823 12.50 11.86 -18.88
C VAL A 823 11.73 10.68 -19.47
N VAL A 824 10.52 10.43 -18.98
CA VAL A 824 9.67 9.33 -19.46
C VAL A 824 9.37 9.46 -20.95
N TYR A 825 9.10 10.69 -21.41
CA TYR A 825 8.88 10.96 -22.82
C TYR A 825 10.06 10.50 -23.70
N TRP A 826 11.28 10.89 -23.34
CA TRP A 826 12.46 10.54 -24.12
C TRP A 826 12.80 9.05 -24.05
N VAL A 827 12.60 8.42 -22.88
CA VAL A 827 12.76 6.97 -22.77
C VAL A 827 11.75 6.27 -23.70
N LEU A 828 10.48 6.68 -23.67
CA LEU A 828 9.47 6.10 -24.54
C LEU A 828 9.81 6.30 -26.02
N PHE A 829 10.16 7.53 -26.42
CA PHE A 829 10.59 7.84 -27.78
C PHE A 829 11.73 6.93 -28.24
N ILE A 830 12.76 6.73 -27.40
CA ILE A 830 13.86 5.83 -27.73
C ILE A 830 13.35 4.39 -27.88
N SER A 831 12.52 3.92 -26.95
CA SER A 831 12.02 2.53 -26.93
C SER A 831 11.13 2.17 -28.12
N ILE A 832 10.22 3.06 -28.54
CA ILE A 832 9.23 2.75 -29.60
C ILE A 832 9.67 3.23 -30.98
N SER A 833 10.55 4.24 -31.05
CA SER A 833 10.93 4.85 -32.33
C SER A 833 12.36 4.53 -32.75
N VAL A 834 13.31 4.48 -31.81
CA VAL A 834 14.74 4.33 -32.14
C VAL A 834 15.17 2.86 -32.07
N MET A 835 14.87 2.16 -30.98
CA MET A 835 15.32 0.78 -30.77
C MET A 835 14.86 -0.19 -31.87
N PRO A 836 13.60 -0.18 -32.34
CA PRO A 836 13.17 -1.07 -33.41
C PRO A 836 13.95 -0.86 -34.72
N THR A 837 14.33 0.39 -35.01
CA THR A 837 15.12 0.72 -36.21
C THR A 837 16.59 0.29 -36.11
N LEU A 838 17.14 0.23 -34.88
CA LEU A 838 18.54 -0.11 -34.65
C LEU A 838 18.77 -1.62 -34.53
N TRP A 839 17.83 -2.34 -33.91
CA TRP A 839 17.98 -3.77 -33.64
C TRP A 839 17.24 -4.67 -34.64
N GLY A 840 16.41 -4.10 -35.52
CA GLY A 840 15.66 -4.84 -36.55
C GLY A 840 14.49 -5.63 -35.97
N GLY A 841 13.42 -5.80 -36.75
CA GLY A 841 12.42 -6.84 -36.49
C GLY A 841 13.05 -8.21 -36.77
N ALA A 842 12.85 -9.16 -35.86
CA ALA A 842 13.19 -10.56 -36.10
C ALA A 842 12.35 -11.14 -37.25
#